data_AF-A0A8K9X6Q9-F1
#
_entry.id   AF-A0A8K9X6Q9-F1
#
_cell.length_a   1.000
_cell.length_b   1.000
_cell.length_c   1.000
_cell.angle_alpha   90.00
_cell.angle_beta   90.00
_cell.angle_gamma   90.00
#
_symmetry.space_group_name_H-M   'P 1'
#
loop_
_entity.id
_entity.type
_entity.pdbx_description
1 polymer ?
#
loop_
_entity_poly.entity_id
_entity_poly.type
_entity_poly.pdbx_seq_one_letter_code
_entity_poly.pdbx_strand_id
1 'polypeptide(L)'
;PPPSSLPPPPLPCPPSSLPPSPSLPNPSPCPPSSLPPPLPCLPSSLPPPLFPAPPSSSLPPPLPCPPLFPAPPLPCPPPIPCPPSSLPPPSSLRPPLPCPPSSLPPIFPAPPSSLRQRYVLGDSAMQQMAQSSVFLSGMGGLGVEIAKNIVLAGVKVLTLHDTKQCETWDLGSNFFLRQDDHGVSVPLQFIGCDAYGICVRVFCDFGDQFEVSDPTGEEAKEMFIQNITQGNPGVVTCMDSRTHGLQTGQSVLFREVNGMDTLNGTARQVTVLSPYSFSVGDTSCLQPYAHGGFFLPVKTPRTYSFETMEQQLSEPQVLTPDFSKPEAPLQIHAAMLALDAFQEQHNRLPNIGVALMVCPKSGGKEGRKEGRFEGTDGVVDDRVLWGWCLLQVGCGAIGCEMLKNFALLGVGLAKSSGEVCVTDPDLIEKSNLNRQFLFRSQHIQKPKSTTAVVATLEINPEMQVDAHLNKVCPATEGVYNDLFYSRLHLVVTALDNVEARRYVDSRSVSNQKALLDSGTMGTKGHTEIIVPNLTESYNSHRDPPEEEIPFCTLKSFPAVIEHTIQWARDKFESAFAHKPTIYNMFWQTHSSAEAVLQRMQQRETLEGAFQVVKLLSRRPSQWEHCIILARLKFDKYFKRKVTLLPSPLPPTHTHTHTHTHTHTDSLFWQSPKRPPSPIEFDLKDSLLRMSPQVFEKDDDLNGHMDFVASASSLRARMYSIEVADRLKTKRIAGKIIPAIATATAAVAGLVSLELVKVVGGYGFESFNNCFFNLAIPVMVLTEAAPVKRTQIREDISFSIWDRWTVWGHQHFSLSDFINAVLVNYGIEPTMVVHGVKMLYVPVMPGHNKRLKLT
;
A
#
# COMPACT_ATOMS: atom_id res chain seq x y z
N PRO A 1 -13.67 34.57 39.78
CA PRO A 1 -12.73 35.72 39.76
C PRO A 1 -11.28 35.20 39.68
N PRO A 2 -10.37 35.86 38.95
CA PRO A 2 -9.18 35.20 38.37
C PRO A 2 -7.85 35.61 39.02
N PRO A 3 -6.77 34.92 38.63
CA PRO A 3 -5.49 35.54 38.28
C PRO A 3 -5.17 35.21 36.81
N SER A 4 -5.23 36.17 35.88
CA SER A 4 -4.23 37.23 35.59
C SER A 4 -3.17 36.78 34.58
N SER A 5 -3.29 37.29 33.36
CA SER A 5 -2.42 37.05 32.20
C SER A 5 -1.11 37.83 32.23
N LEU A 6 -0.06 37.26 31.63
CA LEU A 6 1.16 37.96 31.21
C LEU A 6 1.39 37.71 29.70
N PRO A 7 1.81 38.73 28.92
CA PRO A 7 2.04 38.59 27.49
C PRO A 7 3.46 38.06 27.16
N PRO A 8 3.68 37.45 25.98
CA PRO A 8 5.01 37.06 25.53
C PRO A 8 5.86 38.25 25.02
N PRO A 9 7.20 38.14 25.00
CA PRO A 9 8.10 39.19 24.51
C PRO A 9 8.10 39.31 22.97
N PRO A 10 8.53 40.47 22.42
CA PRO A 10 8.56 40.70 20.97
C PRO A 10 9.71 39.99 20.25
N LEU A 11 9.44 39.59 19.00
CA LEU A 11 10.43 39.07 18.05
C LEU A 11 11.33 40.21 17.51
N PRO A 12 12.64 39.98 17.27
CA PRO A 12 13.50 40.96 16.63
C PRO A 12 13.30 41.01 15.10
N CYS A 13 13.26 42.23 14.54
CA CYS A 13 13.29 42.47 13.09
C CYS A 13 14.70 42.23 12.48
N PRO A 14 14.80 41.96 11.17
CA PRO A 14 16.07 41.63 10.52
C PRO A 14 16.93 42.87 10.23
N PRO A 15 18.27 42.76 10.27
CA PRO A 15 19.17 43.81 9.78
C PRO A 15 19.31 43.74 8.25
N SER A 16 19.13 44.88 7.60
CA SER A 16 19.45 45.09 6.18
C SER A 16 20.82 45.76 6.03
N SER A 17 21.75 45.16 5.27
CA SER A 17 22.81 45.85 4.51
C SER A 17 23.67 44.87 3.72
N LEU A 18 23.84 45.16 2.42
CA LEU A 18 24.81 44.54 1.52
C LEU A 18 26.17 45.27 1.61
N PRO A 19 27.30 44.56 1.45
CA PRO A 19 28.51 45.08 0.84
C PRO A 19 28.75 44.48 -0.57
N PRO A 20 29.57 45.13 -1.43
CA PRO A 20 29.54 44.90 -2.87
C PRO A 20 30.46 43.77 -3.38
N SER A 21 30.16 43.32 -4.60
CA SER A 21 30.91 42.34 -5.39
C SER A 21 32.24 42.88 -5.95
N PRO A 22 33.32 42.06 -6.03
CA PRO A 22 34.45 42.28 -6.92
C PRO A 22 34.21 41.66 -8.31
N SER A 23 34.80 42.29 -9.33
CA SER A 23 34.62 42.01 -10.75
C SER A 23 35.48 40.87 -11.32
N LEU A 24 34.95 40.19 -12.34
CA LEU A 24 35.69 39.32 -13.28
C LEU A 24 36.87 40.03 -13.97
N PRO A 25 37.90 39.26 -14.36
CA PRO A 25 38.57 39.46 -15.65
C PRO A 25 38.45 38.22 -16.56
N ASN A 26 38.36 38.46 -17.86
CA ASN A 26 38.29 37.45 -18.94
C ASN A 26 39.62 37.50 -19.78
N PRO A 27 39.88 36.68 -20.82
CA PRO A 27 40.97 35.69 -20.73
C PRO A 27 42.08 35.79 -21.81
N SER A 28 42.94 34.74 -21.87
CA SER A 28 43.93 34.35 -22.91
C SER A 28 45.39 34.84 -22.73
N PRO A 29 46.42 34.17 -23.32
CA PRO A 29 46.45 32.89 -24.07
C PRO A 29 47.47 31.82 -23.55
N CYS A 30 47.43 30.59 -24.11
CA CYS A 30 48.44 29.50 -23.94
C CYS A 30 49.78 29.81 -24.68
N PRO A 31 50.95 29.20 -24.37
CA PRO A 31 51.31 27.80 -24.73
C PRO A 31 52.33 27.11 -23.75
N PRO A 32 53.16 26.09 -24.11
CA PRO A 32 52.77 24.67 -24.16
C PRO A 32 53.70 23.67 -23.39
N SER A 33 53.27 22.39 -23.34
CA SER A 33 54.08 21.15 -23.24
C SER A 33 55.03 20.87 -22.03
N SER A 34 54.79 19.76 -21.33
CA SER A 34 55.75 18.64 -21.20
C SER A 34 55.18 17.44 -20.41
N LEU A 35 55.38 16.23 -20.93
CA LEU A 35 55.10 14.94 -20.26
C LEU A 35 56.34 14.46 -19.47
N PRO A 36 56.19 13.81 -18.30
CA PRO A 36 57.20 12.93 -17.74
C PRO A 36 56.97 11.44 -18.14
N PRO A 37 58.01 10.58 -18.14
CA PRO A 37 58.01 9.30 -18.87
C PRO A 37 57.67 8.05 -18.03
N PRO A 38 57.34 6.90 -18.68
CA PRO A 38 57.11 5.61 -18.02
C PRO A 38 58.36 4.69 -18.02
N LEU A 39 58.56 3.94 -16.93
CA LEU A 39 59.55 2.85 -16.79
C LEU A 39 59.07 1.85 -15.70
N PRO A 40 59.48 0.57 -15.71
CA PRO A 40 59.39 -0.38 -16.83
C PRO A 40 58.84 -1.77 -16.42
N CYS A 41 58.33 -2.56 -17.37
CA CYS A 41 57.97 -3.98 -17.16
C CYS A 41 59.16 -4.92 -17.42
N LEU A 42 59.26 -6.05 -16.70
CA LEU A 42 60.01 -7.29 -17.01
C LEU A 42 59.83 -8.31 -15.83
N PRO A 43 60.05 -9.64 -15.99
CA PRO A 43 59.20 -10.60 -16.72
C PRO A 43 58.71 -11.78 -15.86
N SER A 44 57.88 -12.66 -16.44
CA SER A 44 57.42 -13.93 -15.88
C SER A 44 58.36 -15.12 -16.16
N SER A 45 58.41 -16.14 -15.29
CA SER A 45 58.89 -17.49 -15.66
C SER A 45 58.45 -18.63 -14.70
N LEU A 46 57.75 -19.64 -15.28
CA LEU A 46 57.76 -21.09 -14.97
C LEU A 46 57.28 -21.61 -13.58
N PRO A 47 56.90 -22.91 -13.44
CA PRO A 47 56.00 -23.72 -14.30
C PRO A 47 54.94 -24.54 -13.48
N PRO A 48 53.95 -25.21 -14.10
CA PRO A 48 53.03 -26.12 -13.40
C PRO A 48 53.53 -27.59 -13.36
N PRO A 49 53.19 -28.39 -12.33
CA PRO A 49 53.48 -29.82 -12.26
C PRO A 49 52.43 -30.69 -13.02
N LEU A 50 52.80 -31.95 -13.26
CA LEU A 50 52.18 -32.86 -14.24
C LEU A 50 51.30 -33.98 -13.61
N PHE A 51 50.13 -34.23 -14.23
CA PHE A 51 49.40 -35.52 -14.34
C PHE A 51 48.93 -36.26 -13.05
N PRO A 52 48.07 -37.31 -13.12
CA PRO A 52 47.47 -37.97 -14.29
C PRO A 52 45.91 -38.06 -14.30
N ALA A 53 45.36 -38.53 -15.43
CA ALA A 53 43.96 -38.95 -15.56
C ALA A 53 43.85 -40.47 -15.75
N PRO A 54 42.77 -41.10 -15.26
CA PRO A 54 42.12 -42.22 -15.97
C PRO A 54 40.58 -42.27 -15.78
N PRO A 55 39.85 -43.20 -16.41
CA PRO A 55 39.87 -43.53 -17.83
C PRO A 55 38.46 -43.44 -18.47
N SER A 56 38.38 -43.47 -19.80
CA SER A 56 37.12 -43.53 -20.55
C SER A 56 36.56 -44.96 -20.65
N SER A 57 35.23 -45.10 -20.58
CA SER A 57 34.49 -46.31 -20.98
C SER A 57 33.37 -45.95 -21.96
N SER A 58 33.29 -46.70 -23.06
CA SER A 58 32.51 -46.39 -24.27
C SER A 58 31.14 -47.08 -24.36
N LEU A 59 30.31 -46.61 -25.33
CA LEU A 59 29.12 -47.21 -25.99
C LEU A 59 27.77 -46.58 -25.60
N PRO A 60 26.75 -46.59 -26.50
CA PRO A 60 26.76 -46.42 -27.97
C PRO A 60 25.78 -45.30 -28.43
N PRO A 61 25.75 -44.89 -29.71
CA PRO A 61 24.82 -43.85 -30.18
C PRO A 61 23.38 -44.38 -30.35
N PRO A 62 22.34 -43.57 -30.07
CA PRO A 62 20.95 -43.91 -30.39
C PRO A 62 20.65 -43.78 -31.89
N LEU A 63 19.70 -44.59 -32.37
CA LEU A 63 19.28 -44.70 -33.77
C LEU A 63 18.53 -43.45 -34.28
N PRO A 64 18.54 -43.17 -35.59
CA PRO A 64 17.83 -42.04 -36.18
C PRO A 64 16.31 -42.25 -36.20
N CYS A 65 15.55 -41.22 -35.80
CA CYS A 65 14.10 -41.18 -35.95
C CYS A 65 13.67 -40.97 -37.42
N PRO A 66 12.53 -41.52 -37.86
CA PRO A 66 12.03 -41.36 -39.23
C PRO A 66 11.44 -39.96 -39.47
N PRO A 67 11.39 -39.49 -40.74
CA PRO A 67 10.84 -38.18 -41.08
C PRO A 67 9.30 -38.16 -40.94
N LEU A 68 8.78 -37.16 -40.23
CA LEU A 68 7.36 -36.83 -40.20
C LEU A 68 6.97 -36.08 -41.47
N PHE A 69 6.10 -36.68 -42.30
CA PHE A 69 5.44 -35.98 -43.40
C PHE A 69 4.30 -35.08 -42.88
N PRO A 70 4.01 -33.94 -43.53
CA PRO A 70 2.93 -33.05 -43.13
C PRO A 70 1.55 -33.66 -43.47
N ALA A 71 0.61 -33.56 -42.54
CA ALA A 71 -0.79 -33.95 -42.76
C ALA A 71 -1.55 -32.87 -43.57
N PRO A 72 -2.47 -33.25 -44.47
CA PRO A 72 -3.28 -32.29 -45.21
C PRO A 72 -4.37 -31.64 -44.33
N PRO A 73 -4.85 -30.43 -44.67
CA PRO A 73 -5.84 -29.71 -43.86
C PRO A 73 -7.23 -30.37 -43.92
N LEU A 74 -7.90 -30.44 -42.77
CA LEU A 74 -9.30 -30.83 -42.66
C LEU A 74 -10.23 -29.65 -43.04
N PRO A 75 -11.33 -29.89 -43.78
CA PRO A 75 -12.24 -28.82 -44.20
C PRO A 75 -13.19 -28.36 -43.09
N CYS A 76 -13.54 -27.08 -43.10
CA CYS A 76 -14.51 -26.48 -42.19
C CYS A 76 -15.94 -27.02 -42.38
N PRO A 77 -16.76 -27.14 -41.32
CA PRO A 77 -18.17 -27.51 -41.45
C PRO A 77 -19.02 -26.34 -42.00
N PRO A 78 -20.09 -26.63 -42.78
CA PRO A 78 -20.99 -25.61 -43.32
C PRO A 78 -21.97 -25.05 -42.25
N PRO A 79 -22.54 -23.85 -42.47
CA PRO A 79 -23.46 -23.22 -41.53
C PRO A 79 -24.83 -23.92 -41.47
N ILE A 80 -25.41 -23.98 -40.27
CA ILE A 80 -26.72 -24.56 -39.99
C ILE A 80 -27.83 -23.56 -40.35
N PRO A 81 -28.85 -23.92 -41.16
CA PRO A 81 -29.96 -23.03 -41.49
C PRO A 81 -31.06 -23.03 -40.41
N CYS A 82 -31.61 -21.86 -40.09
CA CYS A 82 -32.78 -21.72 -39.22
C CYS A 82 -34.08 -22.15 -39.93
N PRO A 83 -35.05 -22.77 -39.24
CA PRO A 83 -36.34 -23.15 -39.81
C PRO A 83 -37.32 -21.95 -39.86
N PRO A 84 -38.23 -21.89 -40.85
CA PRO A 84 -39.29 -20.88 -40.91
C PRO A 84 -40.55 -21.33 -40.15
N SER A 85 -41.27 -20.39 -39.54
CA SER A 85 -42.62 -20.61 -39.00
C SER A 85 -43.51 -19.37 -39.17
N SER A 86 -44.79 -19.58 -39.47
CA SER A 86 -45.68 -18.60 -40.10
C SER A 86 -46.95 -18.28 -39.30
N LEU A 87 -47.42 -17.01 -39.41
CA LEU A 87 -48.79 -16.51 -39.14
C LEU A 87 -49.28 -16.44 -37.66
N PRO A 88 -50.33 -15.64 -37.32
CA PRO A 88 -50.94 -14.47 -37.98
C PRO A 88 -51.01 -13.21 -37.05
N PRO A 89 -51.51 -12.03 -37.51
CA PRO A 89 -51.57 -10.80 -36.70
C PRO A 89 -52.93 -10.55 -36.01
N PRO A 90 -52.97 -9.89 -34.84
CA PRO A 90 -54.16 -9.26 -34.30
C PRO A 90 -54.14 -7.72 -34.44
N SER A 91 -55.28 -7.15 -34.85
CA SER A 91 -55.54 -5.72 -34.94
C SER A 91 -55.94 -5.09 -33.59
N SER A 92 -55.42 -3.92 -33.23
CA SER A 92 -56.22 -2.72 -32.86
C SER A 92 -55.38 -1.59 -32.21
N LEU A 93 -55.90 -0.36 -32.33
CA LEU A 93 -55.23 0.91 -32.04
C LEU A 93 -54.88 1.16 -30.55
N ARG A 94 -53.67 1.67 -30.30
CA ARG A 94 -53.37 2.70 -29.28
C ARG A 94 -52.26 3.64 -29.76
N PRO A 95 -52.30 4.95 -29.43
CA PRO A 95 -51.24 5.89 -29.81
C PRO A 95 -49.95 5.64 -28.99
N PRO A 96 -48.76 5.97 -29.54
CA PRO A 96 -47.49 5.69 -28.88
C PRO A 96 -47.26 6.62 -27.68
N LEU A 97 -46.88 6.02 -26.55
CA LEU A 97 -46.23 6.73 -25.44
C LEU A 97 -44.77 7.02 -25.83
N PRO A 98 -44.17 8.14 -25.36
CA PRO A 98 -42.78 8.45 -25.65
C PRO A 98 -41.85 7.37 -25.06
N CYS A 99 -40.87 6.93 -25.83
CA CYS A 99 -39.89 5.94 -25.37
C CYS A 99 -39.03 6.53 -24.24
N PRO A 100 -38.78 5.79 -23.15
CA PRO A 100 -37.76 6.17 -22.19
C PRO A 100 -36.37 6.11 -22.88
N PRO A 101 -35.39 6.93 -22.43
CA PRO A 101 -34.03 6.87 -22.96
C PRO A 101 -33.46 5.46 -22.80
N SER A 102 -32.69 5.02 -23.79
CA SER A 102 -32.09 3.69 -23.88
C SER A 102 -31.46 3.25 -22.56
N SER A 103 -31.94 2.13 -22.02
CA SER A 103 -31.34 1.50 -20.86
C SER A 103 -29.87 1.18 -21.15
N LEU A 104 -28.98 1.61 -20.25
CA LEU A 104 -27.59 1.18 -20.23
C LEU A 104 -27.52 -0.35 -20.29
N PRO A 105 -26.51 -0.93 -20.97
CA PRO A 105 -26.33 -2.38 -21.01
C PRO A 105 -26.20 -2.93 -19.58
N PRO A 106 -26.65 -4.18 -19.33
CA PRO A 106 -26.62 -4.75 -17.99
C PRO A 106 -25.20 -4.74 -17.43
N ILE A 107 -25.06 -4.24 -16.21
CA ILE A 107 -23.78 -4.18 -15.50
C ILE A 107 -23.32 -5.61 -15.24
N PHE A 108 -22.43 -6.12 -16.10
CA PHE A 108 -21.71 -7.37 -15.83
C PHE A 108 -20.84 -7.14 -14.57
N PRO A 109 -21.04 -7.90 -13.48
CA PRO A 109 -20.24 -7.72 -12.29
C PRO A 109 -18.80 -8.12 -12.57
N ALA A 110 -17.88 -7.15 -12.47
CA ALA A 110 -16.45 -7.38 -12.62
C ALA A 110 -15.97 -8.49 -11.67
N PRO A 111 -15.04 -9.37 -12.11
CA PRO A 111 -14.70 -10.59 -11.37
C PRO A 111 -14.06 -10.28 -10.01
N PRO A 112 -14.26 -11.13 -8.98
CA PRO A 112 -13.71 -10.91 -7.63
C PRO A 112 -12.17 -10.75 -7.56
N SER A 113 -11.45 -11.16 -8.60
CA SER A 113 -9.99 -11.01 -8.68
C SER A 113 -9.53 -9.56 -8.75
N SER A 114 -10.29 -8.65 -9.37
CA SER A 114 -9.92 -7.22 -9.51
C SER A 114 -10.41 -6.34 -8.36
N LEU A 115 -10.96 -6.91 -7.28
CA LEU A 115 -11.61 -6.19 -6.18
C LEU A 115 -10.78 -5.02 -5.63
N ARG A 116 -9.46 -5.21 -5.42
CA ARG A 116 -8.59 -4.17 -4.86
C ARG A 116 -8.25 -3.04 -5.83
N GLN A 117 -8.09 -3.35 -7.12
CA GLN A 117 -7.91 -2.36 -8.19
C GLN A 117 -9.20 -1.60 -8.48
N ARG A 118 -10.36 -2.25 -8.35
CA ARG A 118 -11.69 -1.62 -8.49
C ARG A 118 -11.92 -0.48 -7.48
N TYR A 119 -11.32 -0.57 -6.29
CA TYR A 119 -11.28 0.53 -5.30
C TYR A 119 -10.32 1.67 -5.63
N VAL A 120 -9.48 1.53 -6.67
CA VAL A 120 -8.56 2.57 -7.15
C VAL A 120 -9.12 3.25 -8.39
N LEU A 121 -9.58 2.47 -9.37
CA LEU A 121 -9.99 2.98 -10.69
C LEU A 121 -11.51 3.20 -10.83
N GLY A 122 -12.33 2.49 -10.04
CA GLY A 122 -13.78 2.51 -10.17
C GLY A 122 -14.32 1.78 -11.41
N ASP A 123 -15.63 1.50 -11.38
CA ASP A 123 -16.28 0.62 -12.35
C ASP A 123 -16.25 1.14 -13.79
N SER A 124 -16.42 2.45 -13.98
CA SER A 124 -16.44 3.08 -15.30
C SER A 124 -15.09 2.94 -16.03
N ALA A 125 -13.98 3.25 -15.35
CA ALA A 125 -12.64 3.08 -15.90
C ALA A 125 -12.31 1.59 -16.17
N MET A 126 -12.69 0.69 -15.27
CA MET A 126 -12.55 -0.76 -15.48
C MET A 126 -13.32 -1.24 -16.73
N GLN A 127 -14.52 -0.72 -16.99
CA GLN A 127 -15.31 -1.05 -18.17
C GLN A 127 -14.70 -0.50 -19.46
N GLN A 128 -14.14 0.72 -19.44
CA GLN A 128 -13.42 1.29 -20.57
C GLN A 128 -12.16 0.48 -20.90
N MET A 129 -11.31 0.17 -19.90
CA MET A 129 -10.13 -0.68 -20.10
C MET A 129 -10.48 -2.05 -20.71
N ALA A 130 -11.54 -2.70 -20.23
CA ALA A 130 -12.03 -3.97 -20.76
C ALA A 130 -12.56 -3.89 -22.21
N GLN A 131 -12.65 -2.69 -22.79
CA GLN A 131 -12.97 -2.45 -24.20
C GLN A 131 -11.76 -1.93 -25.01
N SER A 132 -10.80 -1.28 -24.35
CA SER A 132 -9.54 -0.80 -24.95
C SER A 132 -8.62 -1.93 -25.40
N SER A 133 -8.04 -1.79 -26.59
CA SER A 133 -6.98 -2.65 -27.11
C SER A 133 -5.66 -1.88 -27.08
N VAL A 134 -4.60 -2.49 -26.58
CA VAL A 134 -3.27 -1.87 -26.46
C VAL A 134 -2.32 -2.52 -27.45
N PHE A 135 -1.51 -1.71 -28.12
CA PHE A 135 -0.36 -2.16 -28.91
C PHE A 135 0.92 -1.79 -28.15
N LEU A 136 1.81 -2.75 -27.96
CA LEU A 136 3.10 -2.55 -27.28
C LEU A 136 4.24 -3.00 -28.20
N SER A 137 5.15 -2.08 -28.49
CA SER A 137 6.34 -2.33 -29.32
C SER A 137 7.60 -2.34 -28.47
N GLY A 138 8.41 -3.38 -28.63
CA GLY A 138 9.61 -3.65 -27.84
C GLY A 138 9.30 -4.50 -26.61
N MET A 139 9.87 -5.70 -26.56
CA MET A 139 9.76 -6.69 -25.49
C MET A 139 11.12 -6.97 -24.85
N GLY A 140 11.90 -5.91 -24.58
CA GLY A 140 12.96 -5.95 -23.57
C GLY A 140 12.38 -5.98 -22.14
N GLY A 141 13.23 -5.84 -21.12
CA GLY A 141 12.79 -5.82 -19.71
C GLY A 141 11.72 -4.79 -19.38
N LEU A 142 11.91 -3.56 -19.88
CA LEU A 142 10.93 -2.47 -19.73
C LEU A 142 9.59 -2.83 -20.38
N GLY A 143 9.64 -3.40 -21.60
CA GLY A 143 8.47 -3.84 -22.35
C GLY A 143 7.67 -4.91 -21.59
N VAL A 144 8.33 -5.96 -21.08
CA VAL A 144 7.60 -7.02 -20.36
C VAL A 144 7.02 -6.54 -19.02
N GLU A 145 7.67 -5.59 -18.34
CA GLU A 145 7.14 -5.01 -17.10
C GLU A 145 5.88 -4.18 -17.39
N ILE A 146 5.88 -3.39 -18.47
CA ILE A 146 4.69 -2.69 -18.99
C ILE A 146 3.60 -3.71 -19.36
N ALA A 147 3.93 -4.74 -20.14
CA ALA A 147 3.01 -5.79 -20.56
C ALA A 147 2.34 -6.49 -19.37
N LYS A 148 3.12 -6.92 -18.37
CA LYS A 148 2.63 -7.54 -17.12
C LYS A 148 1.56 -6.66 -16.47
N ASN A 149 1.86 -5.38 -16.25
CA ASN A 149 0.95 -4.50 -15.53
C ASN A 149 -0.33 -4.19 -16.34
N ILE A 150 -0.23 -4.11 -17.67
CA ILE A 150 -1.37 -3.92 -18.57
C ILE A 150 -2.28 -5.17 -18.61
N VAL A 151 -1.70 -6.38 -18.66
CA VAL A 151 -2.45 -7.64 -18.57
C VAL A 151 -3.14 -7.77 -17.21
N LEU A 152 -2.44 -7.46 -16.11
CA LEU A 152 -3.01 -7.48 -14.76
C LEU A 152 -4.13 -6.45 -14.56
N ALA A 153 -4.03 -5.30 -15.23
CA ALA A 153 -5.06 -4.26 -15.24
C ALA A 153 -6.37 -4.72 -15.91
N GLY A 154 -6.30 -5.65 -16.87
CA GLY A 154 -7.45 -6.27 -17.51
C GLY A 154 -7.96 -5.52 -18.75
N VAL A 155 -7.05 -5.11 -19.64
CA VAL A 155 -7.42 -4.58 -20.97
C VAL A 155 -8.05 -5.66 -21.86
N LYS A 156 -8.79 -5.26 -22.90
CA LYS A 156 -9.48 -6.19 -23.82
C LYS A 156 -8.52 -7.10 -24.58
N VAL A 157 -7.48 -6.51 -25.16
CA VAL A 157 -6.45 -7.15 -25.99
C VAL A 157 -5.14 -6.41 -25.76
N LEU A 158 -4.04 -7.15 -25.61
CA LEU A 158 -2.68 -6.63 -25.71
C LEU A 158 -2.01 -7.28 -26.91
N THR A 159 -1.71 -6.48 -27.93
CA THR A 159 -0.94 -6.88 -29.11
C THR A 159 0.52 -6.56 -28.86
N LEU A 160 1.38 -7.57 -28.95
CA LEU A 160 2.82 -7.41 -28.81
C LEU A 160 3.49 -7.29 -30.18
N HIS A 161 4.56 -6.50 -30.25
CA HIS A 161 5.41 -6.36 -31.42
C HIS A 161 6.87 -6.26 -30.96
N ASP A 162 7.72 -7.17 -31.41
CA ASP A 162 9.17 -7.01 -31.36
C ASP A 162 9.76 -7.59 -32.64
N THR A 163 10.84 -6.98 -33.11
CA THR A 163 11.57 -7.39 -34.31
C THR A 163 13.02 -7.76 -34.01
N LYS A 164 13.48 -7.59 -32.76
CA LYS A 164 14.80 -8.02 -32.31
C LYS A 164 14.80 -9.51 -31.97
N GLN A 165 15.91 -10.19 -32.24
CA GLN A 165 16.15 -11.52 -31.68
C GLN A 165 16.56 -11.37 -30.21
N CYS A 166 16.11 -12.29 -29.36
CA CYS A 166 16.46 -12.31 -27.94
C CYS A 166 17.95 -12.64 -27.76
N GLU A 167 18.65 -11.84 -26.95
CA GLU A 167 20.06 -12.02 -26.64
C GLU A 167 20.26 -12.27 -25.13
N THR A 168 21.44 -12.76 -24.73
CA THR A 168 21.65 -13.35 -23.38
C THR A 168 21.44 -12.37 -22.21
N TRP A 169 21.60 -11.06 -22.46
CA TRP A 169 21.37 -10.00 -21.47
C TRP A 169 19.89 -9.62 -21.30
N ASP A 170 19.01 -9.94 -22.25
CA ASP A 170 17.57 -9.69 -22.09
C ASP A 170 17.01 -10.50 -20.90
N LEU A 171 17.66 -11.63 -20.58
CA LEU A 171 17.39 -12.45 -19.39
C LEU A 171 17.65 -11.73 -18.05
N GLY A 172 18.44 -10.65 -18.05
CA GLY A 172 18.69 -9.82 -16.86
C GLY A 172 17.52 -8.90 -16.51
N SER A 173 16.50 -8.80 -17.36
CA SER A 173 15.35 -7.92 -17.12
C SER A 173 13.99 -8.42 -17.65
N ASN A 174 13.96 -9.36 -18.61
CA ASN A 174 12.73 -9.94 -19.15
C ASN A 174 12.46 -11.37 -18.64
N PHE A 175 11.21 -11.61 -18.19
CA PHE A 175 10.77 -12.82 -17.49
C PHE A 175 9.67 -13.65 -18.21
N PHE A 176 9.34 -13.42 -19.50
CA PHE A 176 8.23 -14.15 -20.18
C PHE A 176 8.44 -14.68 -21.63
N LEU A 177 9.61 -14.58 -22.26
CA LEU A 177 9.76 -14.86 -23.70
C LEU A 177 9.58 -16.32 -24.15
N ARG A 178 8.77 -16.53 -25.21
CA ARG A 178 8.73 -17.68 -26.16
C ARG A 178 8.21 -17.21 -27.54
N GLN A 179 8.37 -18.04 -28.58
CA GLN A 179 8.35 -17.68 -30.00
C GLN A 179 6.95 -17.45 -30.66
N ASP A 180 6.95 -16.52 -31.64
CA ASP A 180 6.09 -16.35 -32.84
C ASP A 180 4.88 -15.35 -32.84
N ASP A 181 5.01 -14.31 -33.70
CA ASP A 181 4.04 -13.52 -34.53
C ASP A 181 2.80 -12.77 -33.92
N HIS A 182 2.06 -11.86 -34.60
CA HIS A 182 2.28 -10.58 -35.35
C HIS A 182 0.87 -10.10 -35.91
N GLY A 183 0.51 -8.86 -36.26
CA GLY A 183 1.07 -7.50 -36.09
C GLY A 183 0.50 -6.43 -37.09
N VAL A 184 -0.52 -5.60 -36.73
CA VAL A 184 -1.08 -4.46 -37.55
C VAL A 184 -1.58 -3.30 -36.66
N SER A 185 -1.52 -2.02 -37.09
CA SER A 185 -1.93 -0.82 -36.33
C SER A 185 -2.94 0.12 -37.02
N VAL A 186 -3.44 1.11 -36.25
CA VAL A 186 -4.47 2.14 -36.56
C VAL A 186 -4.15 3.41 -35.71
N PRO A 187 -4.89 4.55 -35.74
CA PRO A 187 -4.47 5.75 -34.97
C PRO A 187 -4.58 5.56 -33.45
N LEU A 188 -3.62 6.10 -32.70
CA LEU A 188 -3.29 5.68 -31.33
C LEU A 188 -2.98 6.86 -30.39
N GLN A 189 -3.32 6.70 -29.11
CA GLN A 189 -2.67 7.41 -28.00
C GLN A 189 -1.25 6.86 -27.85
N PHE A 190 -0.25 7.73 -27.70
CA PHE A 190 1.16 7.35 -27.73
C PHE A 190 1.84 7.49 -26.36
N ILE A 191 2.64 6.49 -26.01
CA ILE A 191 3.55 6.51 -24.86
C ILE A 191 4.90 5.97 -25.37
N GLY A 192 5.96 6.77 -25.22
CA GLY A 192 7.33 6.36 -25.48
C GLY A 192 8.09 6.18 -24.17
N CYS A 193 8.76 5.04 -23.97
CA CYS A 193 9.53 4.76 -22.76
C CYS A 193 10.88 4.12 -23.12
N ASP A 194 11.98 4.75 -22.70
CA ASP A 194 13.34 4.25 -22.86
C ASP A 194 14.04 4.14 -21.49
N ALA A 195 14.84 3.10 -21.29
CA ALA A 195 15.68 2.93 -20.11
C ALA A 195 17.09 2.47 -20.52
N TYR A 196 18.10 3.26 -20.14
CA TYR A 196 19.51 2.98 -20.38
C TYR A 196 20.28 3.08 -19.06
N GLY A 197 20.49 1.94 -18.40
CA GLY A 197 21.05 1.89 -17.05
C GLY A 197 20.15 2.59 -16.04
N ILE A 198 20.67 3.63 -15.37
CA ILE A 198 19.92 4.45 -14.42
C ILE A 198 19.18 5.64 -15.06
N CYS A 199 19.40 5.91 -16.35
CA CYS A 199 18.74 6.99 -17.08
C CYS A 199 17.45 6.47 -17.74
N VAL A 200 16.34 7.19 -17.55
CA VAL A 200 15.01 6.81 -18.06
C VAL A 200 14.35 8.02 -18.69
N ARG A 201 13.72 7.82 -19.86
CA ARG A 201 12.85 8.79 -20.54
C ARG A 201 11.46 8.20 -20.65
N VAL A 202 10.44 8.98 -20.26
CA VAL A 202 9.02 8.65 -20.45
C VAL A 202 8.36 9.85 -21.10
N PHE A 203 7.63 9.61 -22.19
CA PHE A 203 6.92 10.60 -22.97
C PHE A 203 5.47 10.13 -23.19
N CYS A 204 4.51 11.05 -23.12
CA CYS A 204 3.09 10.77 -23.35
C CYS A 204 2.52 11.81 -24.31
N ASP A 205 1.84 11.36 -25.36
CA ASP A 205 1.03 12.19 -26.25
C ASP A 205 -0.35 11.56 -26.41
N PHE A 206 -1.35 12.21 -25.81
CA PHE A 206 -2.76 11.78 -25.88
C PHE A 206 -3.60 12.72 -26.76
N GLY A 207 -2.95 13.56 -27.57
CA GLY A 207 -3.57 14.54 -28.46
C GLY A 207 -3.88 15.89 -27.81
N ASP A 208 -4.43 16.77 -28.63
CA ASP A 208 -4.72 18.17 -28.32
C ASP A 208 -5.93 18.38 -27.39
N GLN A 209 -6.80 17.37 -27.27
CA GLN A 209 -8.05 17.39 -26.48
C GLN A 209 -8.25 16.08 -25.69
N PHE A 210 -7.48 15.88 -24.62
CA PHE A 210 -7.60 14.73 -23.73
C PHE A 210 -8.42 15.06 -22.47
N GLU A 211 -9.66 14.57 -22.38
CA GLU A 211 -10.53 14.79 -21.22
C GLU A 211 -10.21 13.84 -20.05
N VAL A 212 -9.81 14.41 -18.91
CA VAL A 212 -9.60 13.69 -17.64
C VAL A 212 -10.77 13.98 -16.70
N SER A 213 -11.61 12.97 -16.47
CA SER A 213 -12.79 13.05 -15.60
C SER A 213 -12.48 13.10 -14.10
N ASP A 214 -11.32 12.58 -13.68
CA ASP A 214 -10.80 12.67 -12.31
C ASP A 214 -9.32 13.07 -12.28
N PRO A 215 -9.00 14.38 -12.21
CA PRO A 215 -7.63 14.87 -12.20
C PRO A 215 -6.82 14.60 -10.91
N THR A 216 -7.36 13.85 -9.93
CA THR A 216 -6.73 13.68 -8.61
C THR A 216 -6.72 12.26 -8.06
N GLY A 217 -7.71 11.43 -8.43
CA GLY A 217 -7.92 10.11 -7.84
C GLY A 217 -8.47 10.11 -6.39
N GLU A 218 -8.71 11.28 -5.78
CA GLU A 218 -9.17 11.36 -4.38
C GLU A 218 -10.68 11.11 -4.24
N GLU A 219 -11.09 10.46 -3.15
CA GLU A 219 -12.52 10.24 -2.87
C GLU A 219 -13.18 11.54 -2.39
N ALA A 220 -14.28 11.94 -3.03
CA ALA A 220 -15.07 13.09 -2.60
C ALA A 220 -15.74 12.77 -1.25
N LYS A 221 -15.33 13.47 -0.19
CA LYS A 221 -15.86 13.29 1.17
C LYS A 221 -16.98 14.28 1.46
N GLU A 222 -18.03 13.82 2.12
CA GLU A 222 -19.10 14.67 2.64
C GLU A 222 -18.61 15.48 3.84
N MET A 223 -18.86 16.79 3.84
CA MET A 223 -18.40 17.72 4.86
C MET A 223 -19.57 18.48 5.47
N PHE A 224 -19.74 18.37 6.79
CA PHE A 224 -20.82 19.02 7.53
C PHE A 224 -20.65 20.54 7.61
N ILE A 225 -21.76 21.25 7.47
CA ILE A 225 -21.83 22.71 7.51
C ILE A 225 -22.21 23.16 8.92
N GLN A 226 -21.47 24.13 9.45
CA GLN A 226 -21.80 24.81 10.71
C GLN A 226 -22.75 25.98 10.47
N ASN A 227 -22.48 26.79 9.46
CA ASN A 227 -23.23 28.01 9.14
C ASN A 227 -23.07 28.38 7.66
N ILE A 228 -24.05 29.10 7.11
CA ILE A 228 -23.95 29.80 5.83
C ILE A 228 -24.43 31.24 6.03
N THR A 229 -23.59 32.25 5.77
CA THR A 229 -24.01 33.65 5.88
C THR A 229 -24.93 34.05 4.72
N GLN A 230 -25.94 34.85 5.01
CA GLN A 230 -26.79 35.51 4.02
C GLN A 230 -26.10 36.79 3.54
N GLY A 231 -25.56 36.80 2.33
CA GLY A 231 -24.80 37.94 1.79
C GLY A 231 -24.23 37.69 0.40
N ASN A 232 -23.50 38.68 -0.11
CA ASN A 232 -22.79 38.59 -1.40
C ASN A 232 -21.29 38.90 -1.20
N PRO A 233 -20.40 37.89 -1.25
CA PRO A 233 -20.70 36.47 -1.37
C PRO A 233 -21.13 35.85 -0.02
N GLY A 234 -21.98 34.83 -0.06
CA GLY A 234 -22.35 34.02 1.10
C GLY A 234 -21.19 33.10 1.50
N VAL A 235 -20.91 33.02 2.80
CA VAL A 235 -19.77 32.31 3.37
C VAL A 235 -20.24 31.07 4.11
N VAL A 236 -19.73 29.92 3.69
CA VAL A 236 -19.93 28.61 4.31
C VAL A 236 -18.80 28.35 5.31
N THR A 237 -19.15 27.92 6.52
CA THR A 237 -18.19 27.53 7.57
C THR A 237 -18.33 26.04 7.87
N CYS A 238 -17.21 25.32 7.90
CA CYS A 238 -17.19 23.87 8.16
C CYS A 238 -17.37 23.55 9.65
N MET A 239 -18.11 22.48 9.94
CA MET A 239 -18.34 22.00 11.30
C MET A 239 -17.03 21.60 12.01
N ASP A 240 -16.96 21.90 13.31
CA ASP A 240 -15.83 21.64 14.20
C ASP A 240 -14.47 22.20 13.70
N SER A 241 -14.48 23.21 12.83
CA SER A 241 -13.27 23.70 12.13
C SER A 241 -12.50 22.58 11.41
N ARG A 242 -13.21 21.63 10.78
CA ARG A 242 -12.58 20.62 9.92
C ARG A 242 -12.09 21.25 8.62
N THR A 243 -10.88 20.90 8.19
CA THR A 243 -10.30 21.37 6.93
C THR A 243 -11.06 20.80 5.72
N HIS A 244 -11.47 21.64 4.77
CA HIS A 244 -12.26 21.18 3.62
C HIS A 244 -11.45 20.72 2.40
N GLY A 245 -10.16 21.07 2.29
CA GLY A 245 -9.29 20.66 1.18
C GLY A 245 -9.61 21.25 -0.20
N LEU A 246 -10.74 21.96 -0.34
CA LEU A 246 -11.15 22.65 -1.56
C LEU A 246 -10.11 23.66 -2.08
N GLN A 247 -10.12 23.91 -3.38
CA GLN A 247 -9.39 24.96 -4.09
C GLN A 247 -10.36 25.95 -4.73
N THR A 248 -9.96 27.22 -4.86
CA THR A 248 -10.76 28.24 -5.56
C THR A 248 -11.03 27.84 -7.02
N GLY A 249 -12.28 27.98 -7.47
CA GLY A 249 -12.76 27.56 -8.79
C GLY A 249 -13.36 26.15 -8.84
N GLN A 250 -13.19 25.32 -7.81
CA GLN A 250 -13.91 24.05 -7.69
C GLN A 250 -15.40 24.28 -7.41
N SER A 251 -16.23 23.28 -7.70
CA SER A 251 -17.67 23.30 -7.39
C SER A 251 -18.00 22.36 -6.23
N VAL A 252 -18.98 22.73 -5.40
CA VAL A 252 -19.56 21.87 -4.36
C VAL A 252 -21.07 21.73 -4.53
N LEU A 253 -21.60 20.54 -4.23
CA LEU A 253 -23.03 20.22 -4.22
C LEU A 253 -23.55 20.25 -2.78
N PHE A 254 -24.58 21.05 -2.51
CA PHE A 254 -25.22 21.11 -1.20
C PHE A 254 -26.34 20.07 -1.04
N ARG A 255 -26.48 19.53 0.17
CA ARG A 255 -27.58 18.64 0.57
C ARG A 255 -28.00 18.93 2.02
N GLU A 256 -29.28 18.75 2.31
CA GLU A 256 -29.89 18.87 3.65
C GLU A 256 -29.67 20.22 4.38
N VAL A 257 -29.33 21.29 3.66
CA VAL A 257 -29.24 22.65 4.20
C VAL A 257 -30.65 23.15 4.46
N ASN A 258 -30.98 23.44 5.72
CA ASN A 258 -32.32 23.92 6.11
C ASN A 258 -32.30 25.45 6.27
N GLY A 259 -33.34 26.12 5.75
CA GLY A 259 -33.44 27.58 5.75
C GLY A 259 -32.72 28.25 4.58
N MET A 260 -31.96 27.50 3.78
CA MET A 260 -31.45 27.92 2.47
C MET A 260 -31.73 26.83 1.44
N ASP A 261 -32.98 26.36 1.41
CA ASP A 261 -33.35 25.08 0.78
C ASP A 261 -33.05 25.02 -0.72
N THR A 262 -33.02 26.17 -1.40
CA THR A 262 -32.66 26.33 -2.82
C THR A 262 -31.18 26.15 -3.13
N LEU A 263 -30.30 26.03 -2.12
CA LEU A 263 -28.93 25.54 -2.32
C LEU A 263 -28.91 24.04 -2.58
N ASN A 264 -29.83 23.27 -1.99
CA ASN A 264 -29.83 21.82 -2.07
C ASN A 264 -29.99 21.33 -3.50
N GLY A 265 -29.13 20.38 -3.91
CA GLY A 265 -29.10 19.87 -5.28
C GLY A 265 -28.44 20.81 -6.30
N THR A 266 -28.02 22.02 -5.91
CA THR A 266 -27.28 22.94 -6.79
C THR A 266 -25.77 22.82 -6.58
N ALA A 267 -25.02 22.80 -7.69
CA ALA A 267 -23.57 22.93 -7.67
C ALA A 267 -23.19 24.42 -7.65
N ARG A 268 -22.30 24.81 -6.73
CA ARG A 268 -21.81 26.20 -6.59
C ARG A 268 -20.30 26.24 -6.67
N GLN A 269 -19.76 27.17 -7.47
CA GLN A 269 -18.33 27.46 -7.46
C GLN A 269 -17.90 28.05 -6.12
N VAL A 270 -16.66 27.72 -5.75
CA VAL A 270 -16.06 27.98 -4.45
C VAL A 270 -14.94 29.02 -4.59
N THR A 271 -14.92 30.01 -3.71
CA THR A 271 -13.71 30.82 -3.44
C THR A 271 -13.25 30.54 -2.02
N VAL A 272 -12.06 29.97 -1.86
CA VAL A 272 -11.52 29.61 -0.55
C VAL A 272 -11.13 30.88 0.22
N LEU A 273 -11.56 30.97 1.48
CA LEU A 273 -11.25 32.10 2.38
C LEU A 273 -10.29 31.69 3.50
N SER A 274 -10.41 30.46 3.98
CA SER A 274 -9.51 29.83 4.95
C SER A 274 -9.52 28.30 4.76
N PRO A 275 -8.73 27.50 5.48
CA PRO A 275 -8.85 26.03 5.44
C PRO A 275 -10.23 25.50 5.87
N TYR A 276 -11.04 26.32 6.55
CA TYR A 276 -12.29 25.94 7.22
C TYR A 276 -13.53 26.67 6.66
N SER A 277 -13.34 27.62 5.74
CA SER A 277 -14.42 28.46 5.23
C SER A 277 -14.17 28.94 3.81
N PHE A 278 -15.26 29.06 3.06
CA PHE A 278 -15.25 29.43 1.65
C PHE A 278 -16.54 30.15 1.26
N SER A 279 -16.53 30.86 0.13
CA SER A 279 -17.70 31.58 -0.38
C SER A 279 -18.29 30.92 -1.63
N VAL A 280 -19.60 31.08 -1.85
CA VAL A 280 -20.38 30.38 -2.88
C VAL A 280 -21.22 31.29 -3.79
N GLY A 281 -20.78 32.53 -3.97
CA GLY A 281 -21.52 33.57 -4.70
C GLY A 281 -22.66 34.17 -3.88
N ASP A 282 -23.61 34.82 -4.53
CA ASP A 282 -24.68 35.55 -3.84
C ASP A 282 -25.70 34.61 -3.16
N THR A 283 -25.92 34.86 -1.87
CA THR A 283 -26.95 34.20 -1.03
C THR A 283 -27.90 35.21 -0.38
N SER A 284 -27.77 36.51 -0.66
CA SER A 284 -28.56 37.58 -0.05
C SER A 284 -30.06 37.44 -0.31
N CYS A 285 -30.44 36.96 -1.50
CA CYS A 285 -31.82 36.69 -1.89
C CYS A 285 -32.38 35.36 -1.32
N LEU A 286 -31.58 34.57 -0.60
CA LEU A 286 -32.04 33.33 0.02
C LEU A 286 -32.68 33.61 1.38
N GLN A 287 -33.42 32.64 1.92
CA GLN A 287 -33.85 32.69 3.32
C GLN A 287 -32.62 32.57 4.25
N PRO A 288 -32.70 33.03 5.52
CA PRO A 288 -31.61 32.87 6.47
C PRO A 288 -31.35 31.39 6.79
N TYR A 289 -30.07 31.00 6.81
CA TYR A 289 -29.66 29.65 7.22
C TYR A 289 -30.18 29.34 8.62
N ALA A 290 -30.85 28.18 8.77
CA ALA A 290 -31.37 27.72 10.04
C ALA A 290 -30.41 26.76 10.73
N HIS A 291 -30.15 25.60 10.12
CA HIS A 291 -29.25 24.58 10.68
C HIS A 291 -28.94 23.43 9.71
N GLY A 292 -27.83 22.74 9.98
CA GLY A 292 -27.46 21.48 9.36
C GLY A 292 -27.05 21.58 7.90
N GLY A 293 -27.07 20.42 7.24
CA GLY A 293 -26.63 20.25 5.88
C GLY A 293 -25.15 19.89 5.75
N PHE A 294 -24.81 19.42 4.56
CA PHE A 294 -23.45 19.07 4.18
C PHE A 294 -23.21 19.44 2.71
N PHE A 295 -21.94 19.51 2.34
CA PHE A 295 -21.54 19.66 0.95
C PHE A 295 -20.66 18.48 0.51
N LEU A 296 -20.69 18.20 -0.80
CA LEU A 296 -19.84 17.23 -1.46
C LEU A 296 -19.04 17.95 -2.57
N PRO A 297 -17.70 17.80 -2.63
CA PRO A 297 -16.91 18.28 -3.77
C PRO A 297 -17.37 17.63 -5.08
N VAL A 298 -17.66 18.45 -6.10
CA VAL A 298 -17.99 17.98 -7.44
C VAL A 298 -16.69 17.87 -8.24
N LYS A 299 -16.39 16.66 -8.73
CA LYS A 299 -15.27 16.46 -9.67
C LYS A 299 -15.62 17.14 -10.99
N THR A 300 -14.83 18.14 -11.36
CA THR A 300 -14.93 18.83 -12.66
C THR A 300 -13.93 18.18 -13.62
N PRO A 301 -14.38 17.60 -14.75
CA PRO A 301 -13.48 17.14 -15.79
C PRO A 301 -12.56 18.27 -16.26
N ARG A 302 -11.32 17.92 -16.63
CA ARG A 302 -10.35 18.85 -17.20
C ARG A 302 -9.84 18.31 -18.51
N THR A 303 -9.89 19.12 -19.57
CA THR A 303 -9.24 18.80 -20.84
C THR A 303 -7.79 19.26 -20.77
N TYR A 304 -6.87 18.35 -21.09
CA TYR A 304 -5.46 18.61 -21.25
C TYR A 304 -5.10 18.58 -22.73
N SER A 305 -4.08 19.34 -23.11
CA SER A 305 -3.52 19.37 -24.46
C SER A 305 -2.08 18.88 -24.34
N PHE A 306 -1.72 17.87 -25.13
CA PHE A 306 -0.37 17.33 -25.17
C PHE A 306 0.38 17.90 -26.37
N GLU A 307 1.62 18.34 -26.15
CA GLU A 307 2.53 18.75 -27.22
C GLU A 307 3.13 17.51 -27.90
N THR A 308 3.48 17.63 -29.18
CA THR A 308 3.99 16.49 -29.95
C THR A 308 5.39 16.12 -29.50
N MET A 309 5.81 14.87 -29.78
CA MET A 309 7.17 14.42 -29.48
C MET A 309 8.23 15.32 -30.14
N GLU A 310 7.99 15.79 -31.36
CA GLU A 310 8.89 16.72 -32.08
C GLU A 310 9.10 18.02 -31.30
N GLN A 311 8.03 18.62 -30.77
CA GLN A 311 8.09 19.83 -29.94
C GLN A 311 8.84 19.54 -28.64
N GLN A 312 8.44 18.49 -27.92
CA GLN A 312 8.99 18.12 -26.61
C GLN A 312 10.43 17.60 -26.65
N LEU A 313 10.94 17.15 -27.81
CA LEU A 313 12.37 16.89 -28.00
C LEU A 313 13.18 18.20 -28.00
N SER A 314 12.61 19.30 -28.50
CA SER A 314 13.27 20.62 -28.57
C SER A 314 13.06 21.49 -27.32
N GLU A 315 11.84 21.50 -26.77
CA GLU A 315 11.43 22.31 -25.61
C GLU A 315 10.72 21.41 -24.56
N PRO A 316 11.47 20.59 -23.80
CA PRO A 316 10.89 19.56 -22.92
C PRO A 316 10.22 20.15 -21.67
N GLN A 317 8.99 19.71 -21.39
CA GLN A 317 8.32 19.90 -20.10
C GLN A 317 8.69 18.73 -19.18
N VAL A 318 9.67 18.94 -18.31
CA VAL A 318 10.21 17.89 -17.43
C VAL A 318 9.53 17.83 -16.06
N LEU A 319 9.31 16.61 -15.57
CA LEU A 319 9.06 16.37 -14.14
C LEU A 319 10.38 16.48 -13.37
N THR A 320 10.36 17.12 -12.19
CA THR A 320 11.51 17.23 -11.29
C THR A 320 11.25 16.43 -10.01
N PRO A 321 11.78 15.19 -9.88
CA PRO A 321 11.60 14.38 -8.67
C PRO A 321 12.47 14.84 -7.49
N ASP A 322 13.66 15.38 -7.78
CA ASP A 322 14.61 15.88 -6.78
C ASP A 322 14.71 17.41 -6.88
N PHE A 323 14.05 18.11 -5.98
CA PHE A 323 14.09 19.58 -5.92
C PHE A 323 15.46 20.14 -5.47
N SER A 324 16.38 19.31 -4.99
CA SER A 324 17.77 19.71 -4.73
C SER A 324 18.62 19.74 -6.01
N LYS A 325 18.17 19.07 -7.09
CA LYS A 325 18.86 18.96 -8.39
C LYS A 325 17.91 19.26 -9.58
N PRO A 326 17.29 20.46 -9.63
CA PRO A 326 16.28 20.81 -10.62
C PRO A 326 16.78 20.77 -12.08
N GLU A 327 18.09 20.86 -12.30
CA GLU A 327 18.73 20.75 -13.61
C GLU A 327 18.90 19.31 -14.13
N ALA A 328 18.84 18.31 -13.24
CA ALA A 328 19.14 16.92 -13.60
C ALA A 328 18.22 16.34 -14.70
N PRO A 329 16.88 16.58 -14.72
CA PRO A 329 16.02 16.09 -15.80
C PRO A 329 16.40 16.65 -17.17
N LEU A 330 16.82 17.92 -17.26
CA LEU A 330 17.27 18.54 -18.52
C LEU A 330 18.64 18.02 -18.98
N GLN A 331 19.54 17.74 -18.03
CA GLN A 331 20.82 17.08 -18.33
C GLN A 331 20.61 15.65 -18.85
N ILE A 332 19.68 14.90 -18.24
CA ILE A 332 19.30 13.56 -18.72
C ILE A 332 18.67 13.65 -20.11
N HIS A 333 17.75 14.59 -20.36
CA HIS A 333 17.17 14.82 -21.69
C HIS A 333 18.26 15.05 -22.76
N ALA A 334 19.20 15.96 -22.51
CA ALA A 334 20.31 16.24 -23.42
C ALA A 334 21.23 15.01 -23.63
N ALA A 335 21.47 14.21 -22.58
CA ALA A 335 22.24 12.98 -22.68
C ALA A 335 21.53 11.89 -23.50
N MET A 336 20.20 11.78 -23.38
CA MET A 336 19.38 10.84 -24.15
C MET A 336 19.35 11.23 -25.63
N LEU A 337 19.21 12.53 -25.96
CA LEU A 337 19.34 13.03 -27.34
C LEU A 337 20.72 12.74 -27.95
N ALA A 338 21.79 12.92 -27.17
CA ALA A 338 23.14 12.59 -27.60
C ALA A 338 23.35 11.07 -27.80
N LEU A 339 22.65 10.23 -27.02
CA LEU A 339 22.65 8.79 -27.16
C LEU A 339 21.89 8.33 -28.42
N ASP A 340 20.73 8.93 -28.69
CA ASP A 340 19.95 8.68 -29.92
C ASP A 340 20.81 9.01 -31.16
N ALA A 341 21.43 10.19 -31.19
CA ALA A 341 22.32 10.62 -32.28
C ALA A 341 23.57 9.71 -32.43
N PHE A 342 24.15 9.25 -31.32
CA PHE A 342 25.25 8.28 -31.35
C PHE A 342 24.81 6.94 -31.97
N GLN A 343 23.62 6.47 -31.61
CA GLN A 343 23.06 5.22 -32.13
C GLN A 343 22.75 5.32 -33.62
N GLU A 344 22.19 6.44 -34.09
CA GLU A 344 22.01 6.70 -35.53
C GLU A 344 23.33 6.73 -36.29
N GLN A 345 24.34 7.41 -35.76
CA GLN A 345 25.65 7.56 -36.41
C GLN A 345 26.46 6.25 -36.47
N HIS A 346 26.38 5.41 -35.43
CA HIS A 346 27.25 4.25 -35.27
C HIS A 346 26.52 2.90 -35.38
N ASN A 347 25.19 2.90 -35.48
CA ASN A 347 24.33 1.72 -35.45
C ASN A 347 24.58 0.80 -34.23
N ARG A 348 24.92 1.41 -33.09
CA ARG A 348 25.15 0.74 -31.80
C ARG A 348 25.09 1.73 -30.64
N LEU A 349 24.92 1.21 -29.42
CA LEU A 349 25.15 1.97 -28.20
C LEU A 349 26.66 2.17 -27.91
N PRO A 350 27.04 3.13 -27.06
CA PRO A 350 28.39 3.27 -26.50
C PRO A 350 28.87 2.00 -25.77
N ASN A 351 30.15 1.92 -25.44
CA ASN A 351 30.73 0.79 -24.71
C ASN A 351 30.91 1.16 -23.22
N ILE A 352 30.63 0.23 -22.30
CA ILE A 352 31.06 0.33 -20.89
C ILE A 352 32.56 0.67 -20.80
N GLY A 353 32.87 1.69 -20.00
CA GLY A 353 34.23 2.05 -19.59
C GLY A 353 34.76 3.39 -20.10
N VAL A 354 34.01 4.14 -20.93
CA VAL A 354 34.43 5.48 -21.41
C VAL A 354 33.63 6.59 -20.73
N ALA A 355 34.04 6.94 -19.51
CA ALA A 355 33.71 8.16 -18.74
C ALA A 355 32.23 8.55 -18.47
N LEU A 356 31.24 7.88 -19.06
CA LEU A 356 29.82 7.96 -18.71
C LEU A 356 29.21 6.55 -18.71
N MET A 357 28.35 6.27 -17.73
CA MET A 357 27.68 4.96 -17.58
C MET A 357 26.67 4.71 -18.71
N VAL A 358 27.07 3.93 -19.72
CA VAL A 358 26.17 3.37 -20.76
C VAL A 358 26.63 1.95 -21.14
N CYS A 359 25.68 1.11 -21.57
CA CYS A 359 25.67 -0.35 -21.82
C CYS A 359 26.92 -1.06 -22.45
N PRO A 360 27.00 -2.42 -22.35
CA PRO A 360 28.13 -3.19 -22.84
C PRO A 360 28.34 -3.17 -24.36
N LYS A 361 29.55 -3.57 -24.75
CA LYS A 361 30.07 -3.61 -26.13
C LYS A 361 29.17 -4.38 -27.10
N SER A 362 28.97 -3.81 -28.28
CA SER A 362 28.76 -4.57 -29.52
C SER A 362 30.07 -4.62 -30.32
N GLY A 363 30.55 -5.84 -30.60
CA GLY A 363 31.71 -6.09 -31.47
C GLY A 363 33.06 -6.16 -30.77
N GLY A 364 33.58 -7.38 -30.58
CA GLY A 364 34.96 -7.62 -30.13
C GLY A 364 35.18 -9.02 -29.57
N LYS A 365 35.46 -10.00 -30.44
CA LYS A 365 35.75 -11.38 -30.04
C LYS A 365 37.11 -11.47 -29.33
N GLU A 366 37.14 -11.44 -28.00
CA GLU A 366 38.17 -12.11 -27.17
C GLU A 366 37.84 -12.07 -25.66
N GLY A 367 37.70 -13.25 -25.04
CA GLY A 367 38.19 -13.47 -23.67
C GLY A 367 37.23 -13.43 -22.45
N ARG A 368 35.95 -13.02 -22.55
CA ARG A 368 34.99 -13.08 -21.42
C ARG A 368 33.89 -14.12 -21.70
N LYS A 369 33.40 -14.81 -20.66
CA LYS A 369 32.33 -15.82 -20.79
C LYS A 369 30.97 -15.15 -20.67
N GLU A 370 30.13 -15.34 -21.69
CA GLU A 370 28.73 -14.92 -21.76
C GLU A 370 27.95 -15.36 -20.50
N GLY A 371 27.12 -14.48 -19.92
CA GLY A 371 26.40 -14.76 -18.68
C GLY A 371 25.19 -13.87 -18.44
N ARG A 372 24.23 -14.37 -17.64
CA ARG A 372 22.90 -13.75 -17.39
C ARG A 372 22.96 -12.31 -16.85
N PHE A 373 24.06 -11.90 -16.22
CA PHE A 373 24.20 -10.62 -15.51
C PHE A 373 25.02 -9.55 -16.27
N GLU A 374 25.36 -9.75 -17.54
CA GLU A 374 26.16 -8.75 -18.29
C GLU A 374 25.46 -7.39 -18.46
N GLY A 375 24.14 -7.30 -18.24
CA GLY A 375 23.38 -6.05 -18.25
C GLY A 375 23.42 -5.22 -16.95
N THR A 376 23.93 -5.76 -15.85
CA THR A 376 24.05 -5.07 -14.53
C THR A 376 25.48 -4.65 -14.20
N ASP A 377 26.47 -5.28 -14.86
CA ASP A 377 27.92 -5.10 -14.73
C ASP A 377 28.32 -3.61 -14.91
N GLY A 378 28.44 -2.81 -13.84
CA GLY A 378 28.94 -1.43 -13.95
C GLY A 378 28.65 -0.42 -12.83
N VAL A 379 27.70 -0.68 -11.92
CA VAL A 379 27.38 0.24 -10.78
C VAL A 379 28.03 -0.22 -9.47
N VAL A 380 28.05 -1.53 -9.22
CA VAL A 380 28.76 -2.21 -8.13
C VAL A 380 29.42 -3.47 -8.74
N ASP A 381 30.39 -4.12 -8.07
CA ASP A 381 30.80 -5.47 -8.48
C ASP A 381 29.67 -6.44 -8.12
N ASP A 382 28.85 -6.84 -9.10
CA ASP A 382 27.65 -7.66 -8.92
C ASP A 382 27.90 -8.95 -8.12
N ARG A 383 29.14 -9.46 -8.13
CA ARG A 383 29.58 -10.60 -7.32
C ARG A 383 29.34 -10.41 -5.83
N VAL A 384 29.34 -9.17 -5.35
CA VAL A 384 29.04 -8.83 -3.96
C VAL A 384 27.57 -9.14 -3.66
N LEU A 385 26.61 -8.66 -4.48
CA LEU A 385 25.18 -8.95 -4.33
C LEU A 385 24.87 -10.46 -4.28
N TRP A 386 25.60 -11.25 -5.07
CA TRP A 386 25.40 -12.69 -5.15
C TRP A 386 25.66 -13.42 -3.82
N GLY A 387 26.57 -12.92 -2.99
CA GLY A 387 26.91 -13.52 -1.70
C GLY A 387 26.05 -13.05 -0.51
N TRP A 388 25.06 -12.19 -0.73
CA TRP A 388 24.30 -11.62 0.39
C TRP A 388 23.25 -12.57 0.95
N CYS A 389 23.10 -12.53 2.27
CA CYS A 389 22.05 -13.22 3.01
C CYS A 389 20.98 -12.23 3.48
N LEU A 390 19.73 -12.39 3.06
CA LEU A 390 18.64 -11.44 3.33
C LEU A 390 17.43 -12.12 4.00
N LEU A 391 16.67 -11.32 4.76
CA LEU A 391 15.32 -11.67 5.22
C LEU A 391 14.28 -10.80 4.51
N GLN A 392 13.38 -11.40 3.72
CA GLN A 392 12.17 -10.73 3.23
C GLN A 392 10.98 -11.07 4.12
N VAL A 393 10.37 -10.05 4.72
CA VAL A 393 9.19 -10.21 5.57
C VAL A 393 7.92 -9.84 4.78
N GLY A 394 7.22 -10.88 4.29
CA GLY A 394 6.02 -10.77 3.46
C GLY A 394 6.24 -11.26 2.02
N CYS A 395 5.28 -12.01 1.50
CA CYS A 395 5.20 -12.49 0.12
C CYS A 395 3.90 -11.99 -0.55
N GLY A 396 3.45 -10.80 -0.13
CA GLY A 396 2.34 -10.07 -0.70
C GLY A 396 2.66 -9.42 -2.05
N ALA A 397 2.02 -8.28 -2.35
CA ALA A 397 2.19 -7.60 -3.63
C ALA A 397 3.66 -7.15 -3.84
N ILE A 398 4.17 -6.34 -2.90
CA ILE A 398 5.56 -5.87 -2.89
C ILE A 398 6.52 -7.06 -2.86
N GLY A 399 6.23 -8.09 -2.06
CA GLY A 399 7.10 -9.24 -1.89
C GLY A 399 7.23 -10.12 -3.14
N CYS A 400 6.23 -10.14 -4.02
CA CYS A 400 6.33 -10.79 -5.34
C CYS A 400 7.24 -10.00 -6.30
N GLU A 401 7.12 -8.67 -6.32
CA GLU A 401 7.98 -7.81 -7.15
C GLU A 401 9.43 -7.80 -6.63
N MET A 402 9.65 -7.82 -5.31
CA MET A 402 11.00 -7.90 -4.75
C MET A 402 11.68 -9.24 -5.03
N LEU A 403 10.98 -10.37 -4.90
CA LEU A 403 11.51 -11.67 -5.29
C LEU A 403 11.91 -11.74 -6.77
N LYS A 404 11.11 -11.14 -7.67
CA LYS A 404 11.46 -10.96 -9.09
C LYS A 404 12.74 -10.15 -9.24
N ASN A 405 12.84 -9.01 -8.57
CA ASN A 405 14.01 -8.13 -8.65
C ASN A 405 15.26 -8.82 -8.09
N PHE A 406 15.16 -9.56 -6.99
CA PHE A 406 16.25 -10.39 -6.45
C PHE A 406 16.72 -11.45 -7.45
N ALA A 407 15.78 -12.11 -8.15
CA ALA A 407 16.12 -13.11 -9.17
C ALA A 407 16.87 -12.52 -10.37
N LEU A 408 16.45 -11.34 -10.82
CA LEU A 408 17.06 -10.61 -11.94
C LEU A 408 18.43 -10.01 -11.56
N LEU A 409 18.57 -9.45 -10.35
CA LEU A 409 19.84 -8.93 -9.80
C LEU A 409 20.81 -10.04 -9.33
N GLY A 410 20.38 -11.30 -9.33
CA GLY A 410 21.20 -12.42 -8.86
C GLY A 410 21.48 -12.40 -7.36
N VAL A 411 20.58 -11.85 -6.55
CA VAL A 411 20.76 -11.78 -5.09
C VAL A 411 20.67 -13.17 -4.46
N GLY A 412 21.61 -13.50 -3.57
CA GLY A 412 21.58 -14.75 -2.79
C GLY A 412 21.82 -16.02 -3.61
N LEU A 413 22.88 -16.07 -4.43
CA LEU A 413 23.26 -17.27 -5.18
C LEU A 413 23.99 -18.27 -4.28
N ALA A 414 23.57 -19.54 -4.35
CA ALA A 414 24.20 -20.63 -3.59
C ALA A 414 25.72 -20.75 -3.85
N LYS A 415 26.14 -20.49 -5.11
CA LYS A 415 27.55 -20.52 -5.54
C LYS A 415 28.42 -19.47 -4.83
N SER A 416 27.82 -18.41 -4.31
CA SER A 416 28.49 -17.33 -3.58
C SER A 416 28.23 -17.37 -2.07
N SER A 417 27.63 -18.46 -1.56
CA SER A 417 27.18 -18.61 -0.16
C SER A 417 26.11 -17.59 0.30
N GLY A 418 25.41 -16.95 -0.65
CA GLY A 418 24.26 -16.09 -0.35
C GLY A 418 22.97 -16.89 -0.16
N GLU A 419 21.95 -16.26 0.45
CA GLU A 419 20.66 -16.88 0.78
C GLU A 419 19.54 -15.83 0.92
N VAL A 420 18.35 -16.09 0.39
CA VAL A 420 17.17 -15.25 0.62
C VAL A 420 16.16 -16.04 1.46
N CYS A 421 16.05 -15.74 2.75
CA CYS A 421 14.98 -16.26 3.59
C CYS A 421 13.73 -15.40 3.38
N VAL A 422 12.60 -16.01 2.99
CA VAL A 422 11.31 -15.32 2.87
C VAL A 422 10.28 -15.91 3.82
N THR A 423 9.41 -15.08 4.39
CA THR A 423 8.36 -15.55 5.30
C THR A 423 7.03 -14.84 5.09
N ASP A 424 5.96 -15.63 5.04
CA ASP A 424 4.57 -15.14 4.97
C ASP A 424 3.65 -16.22 5.57
N PRO A 425 2.82 -15.89 6.58
CA PRO A 425 1.91 -16.85 7.21
C PRO A 425 0.61 -17.08 6.41
N ASP A 426 0.32 -16.27 5.39
CA ASP A 426 -0.96 -16.29 4.71
C ASP A 426 -1.04 -17.33 3.58
N LEU A 427 -2.29 -17.69 3.26
CA LEU A 427 -2.64 -18.44 2.06
C LEU A 427 -3.01 -17.49 0.90
N ILE A 428 -2.92 -17.99 -0.33
CA ILE A 428 -3.25 -17.25 -1.56
C ILE A 428 -4.78 -17.19 -1.74
N GLU A 429 -5.32 -15.97 -1.87
CA GLU A 429 -6.73 -15.72 -2.18
C GLU A 429 -6.95 -15.36 -3.66
N LYS A 430 -8.17 -15.49 -4.17
CA LYS A 430 -8.55 -15.00 -5.51
C LYS A 430 -8.32 -13.49 -5.70
N SER A 431 -8.49 -12.71 -4.62
CA SER A 431 -8.28 -11.25 -4.57
C SER A 431 -6.81 -10.83 -4.76
N ASN A 432 -5.87 -11.78 -4.65
CA ASN A 432 -4.43 -11.53 -4.64
C ASN A 432 -3.85 -11.49 -6.06
N LEU A 433 -4.38 -12.35 -6.95
CA LEU A 433 -3.81 -12.66 -8.28
C LEU A 433 -3.65 -11.43 -9.21
N ASN A 434 -4.45 -10.38 -9.01
CA ASN A 434 -4.40 -9.13 -9.78
C ASN A 434 -3.15 -8.26 -9.51
N ARG A 435 -2.37 -8.54 -8.45
CA ARG A 435 -1.13 -7.79 -8.12
C ARG A 435 -0.02 -8.64 -7.49
N GLN A 436 -0.23 -9.96 -7.37
CA GLN A 436 0.75 -10.92 -6.85
C GLN A 436 1.06 -11.90 -7.97
N PHE A 437 1.81 -11.42 -8.95
CA PHE A 437 1.93 -12.03 -10.28
C PHE A 437 2.73 -13.34 -10.29
N LEU A 438 3.41 -13.70 -9.20
CA LEU A 438 4.01 -15.03 -9.02
C LEU A 438 2.94 -16.13 -8.80
N PHE A 439 1.69 -15.75 -8.49
CA PHE A 439 0.61 -16.68 -8.22
C PHE A 439 -0.29 -16.91 -9.45
N ARG A 440 -1.01 -18.04 -9.43
CA ARG A 440 -1.95 -18.46 -10.49
C ARG A 440 -3.23 -18.97 -9.81
N SER A 441 -4.34 -19.08 -10.55
CA SER A 441 -5.62 -19.56 -10.01
C SER A 441 -5.51 -20.95 -9.35
N GLN A 442 -4.63 -21.82 -9.85
CA GLN A 442 -4.35 -23.14 -9.28
C GLN A 442 -3.57 -23.12 -7.95
N HIS A 443 -3.11 -21.95 -7.52
CA HIS A 443 -2.36 -21.75 -6.26
C HIS A 443 -3.25 -21.22 -5.13
N ILE A 444 -4.54 -20.96 -5.38
CA ILE A 444 -5.49 -20.54 -4.34
C ILE A 444 -5.51 -21.57 -3.18
N GLN A 445 -5.53 -21.07 -1.94
CA GLN A 445 -5.39 -21.83 -0.69
C GLN A 445 -4.01 -22.52 -0.46
N LYS A 446 -3.01 -22.32 -1.32
CA LYS A 446 -1.61 -22.67 -0.98
C LYS A 446 -0.93 -21.55 -0.21
N PRO A 447 0.12 -21.81 0.60
CA PRO A 447 0.84 -20.76 1.30
C PRO A 447 1.60 -19.84 0.34
N LYS A 448 1.62 -18.54 0.64
CA LYS A 448 2.25 -17.53 -0.23
C LYS A 448 3.75 -17.73 -0.38
N SER A 449 4.49 -17.86 0.73
CA SER A 449 5.97 -17.94 0.70
C SER A 449 6.49 -19.13 -0.10
N THR A 450 6.06 -20.34 0.25
CA THR A 450 6.47 -21.57 -0.47
C THR A 450 6.13 -21.53 -1.96
N THR A 451 4.97 -20.99 -2.33
CA THR A 451 4.57 -20.84 -3.74
C THR A 451 5.41 -19.77 -4.45
N ALA A 452 5.71 -18.66 -3.78
CA ALA A 452 6.51 -17.57 -4.33
C ALA A 452 7.95 -18.03 -4.59
N VAL A 453 8.55 -18.81 -3.68
CA VAL A 453 9.88 -19.40 -3.87
C VAL A 453 9.92 -20.30 -5.10
N VAL A 454 8.95 -21.22 -5.27
CA VAL A 454 8.90 -22.08 -6.47
C VAL A 454 8.82 -21.25 -7.75
N ALA A 455 7.95 -20.24 -7.80
CA ALA A 455 7.84 -19.34 -8.96
C ALA A 455 9.09 -18.46 -9.18
N THR A 456 9.84 -18.15 -8.13
CA THR A 456 11.09 -17.37 -8.22
C THR A 456 12.23 -18.22 -8.77
N LEU A 457 12.29 -19.51 -8.38
CA LEU A 457 13.26 -20.46 -8.92
C LEU A 457 13.00 -20.79 -10.40
N GLU A 458 11.77 -20.63 -10.91
CA GLU A 458 11.49 -20.65 -12.35
C GLU A 458 12.14 -19.46 -13.10
N ILE A 459 12.28 -18.30 -12.46
CA ILE A 459 12.97 -17.12 -13.01
C ILE A 459 14.50 -17.33 -12.92
N ASN A 460 15.01 -17.67 -11.74
CA ASN A 460 16.44 -17.89 -11.52
C ASN A 460 16.71 -19.16 -10.67
N PRO A 461 17.01 -20.30 -11.32
CA PRO A 461 17.34 -21.56 -10.63
C PRO A 461 18.64 -21.55 -9.83
N GLU A 462 19.47 -20.51 -9.90
CA GLU A 462 20.75 -20.44 -9.16
C GLU A 462 20.64 -19.78 -7.79
N MET A 463 19.48 -19.18 -7.46
CA MET A 463 19.23 -18.59 -6.15
C MET A 463 19.08 -19.67 -5.08
N GLN A 464 19.60 -19.38 -3.88
CA GLN A 464 19.26 -20.08 -2.66
C GLN A 464 18.14 -19.31 -1.96
N VAL A 465 16.92 -19.85 -1.94
CA VAL A 465 15.77 -19.19 -1.32
C VAL A 465 15.04 -20.16 -0.39
N ASP A 466 14.88 -19.80 0.88
CA ASP A 466 14.17 -20.60 1.88
C ASP A 466 12.82 -19.97 2.26
N ALA A 467 11.81 -20.79 2.51
CA ALA A 467 10.41 -20.39 2.66
C ALA A 467 9.83 -20.77 4.04
N HIS A 468 9.71 -19.78 4.91
CA HIS A 468 9.04 -19.93 6.20
C HIS A 468 7.54 -19.59 6.13
N LEU A 469 6.77 -20.15 7.06
CA LEU A 469 5.32 -19.91 7.24
C LEU A 469 5.03 -19.08 8.51
N ASN A 470 6.07 -18.56 9.16
CA ASN A 470 5.98 -17.99 10.49
C ASN A 470 5.77 -16.48 10.44
N LYS A 471 4.69 -15.97 11.05
CA LYS A 471 4.56 -14.52 11.30
C LYS A 471 5.77 -14.05 12.12
N VAL A 472 6.48 -13.03 11.65
CA VAL A 472 7.59 -12.41 12.40
C VAL A 472 6.97 -11.56 13.52
N CYS A 473 7.11 -12.04 14.76
CA CYS A 473 6.54 -11.41 15.96
C CYS A 473 7.24 -11.97 17.22
N PRO A 474 7.00 -11.43 18.43
CA PRO A 474 7.62 -11.91 19.66
C PRO A 474 7.43 -13.42 19.94
N ALA A 475 6.33 -14.02 19.46
CA ALA A 475 6.06 -15.45 19.62
C ALA A 475 6.95 -16.35 18.74
N THR A 476 7.64 -15.80 17.74
CA THR A 476 8.51 -16.55 16.81
C THR A 476 9.99 -16.20 16.96
N GLU A 477 10.37 -15.47 18.02
CA GLU A 477 11.77 -15.18 18.36
C GLU A 477 12.61 -16.42 18.62
N GLY A 478 12.01 -17.58 18.94
CA GLY A 478 12.73 -18.85 18.97
C GLY A 478 13.36 -19.22 17.61
N VAL A 479 12.73 -18.82 16.50
CA VAL A 479 13.23 -18.97 15.12
C VAL A 479 14.04 -17.73 14.71
N TYR A 480 13.46 -16.55 14.89
CA TYR A 480 14.04 -15.26 14.49
C TYR A 480 14.86 -14.59 15.61
N ASN A 481 15.68 -15.40 16.28
CA ASN A 481 16.57 -14.98 17.37
C ASN A 481 17.76 -14.16 16.85
N ASP A 482 18.57 -13.61 17.77
CA ASP A 482 19.74 -12.80 17.41
C ASP A 482 20.80 -13.60 16.64
N LEU A 483 20.89 -14.93 16.81
CA LEU A 483 21.76 -15.79 16.00
C LEU A 483 21.27 -15.86 14.56
N PHE A 484 19.96 -15.96 14.32
CA PHE A 484 19.38 -15.86 12.98
C PHE A 484 19.74 -14.52 12.32
N TYR A 485 19.46 -13.41 13.01
CA TYR A 485 19.76 -12.06 12.52
C TYR A 485 21.26 -11.84 12.29
N SER A 486 22.15 -12.40 13.13
CA SER A 486 23.60 -12.21 13.01
C SER A 486 24.15 -12.56 11.63
N ARG A 487 23.57 -13.58 10.97
CA ARG A 487 23.93 -14.10 9.63
C ARG A 487 23.38 -13.26 8.47
N LEU A 488 22.39 -12.41 8.73
CA LEU A 488 21.81 -11.54 7.70
C LEU A 488 22.74 -10.36 7.40
N HIS A 489 22.70 -9.89 6.17
CA HIS A 489 23.30 -8.62 5.75
C HIS A 489 22.24 -7.51 5.77
N LEU A 490 21.01 -7.84 5.34
CA LEU A 490 19.91 -6.89 5.15
C LEU A 490 18.54 -7.52 5.47
N VAL A 491 17.60 -6.67 5.88
CA VAL A 491 16.17 -7.00 5.99
C VAL A 491 15.38 -6.16 4.98
N VAL A 492 14.37 -6.76 4.33
CA VAL A 492 13.44 -6.06 3.42
C VAL A 492 12.01 -6.37 3.84
N THR A 493 11.19 -5.34 4.05
CA THR A 493 9.79 -5.49 4.46
C THR A 493 8.83 -5.31 3.30
N ALA A 494 7.89 -6.23 3.18
CA ALA A 494 6.80 -6.24 2.20
C ALA A 494 5.44 -6.35 2.92
N LEU A 495 5.29 -5.57 4.00
CA LEU A 495 4.23 -5.68 5.00
C LEU A 495 3.01 -4.81 4.68
N ASP A 496 1.85 -5.16 5.24
CA ASP A 496 0.58 -4.44 5.06
C ASP A 496 0.08 -3.71 6.33
N ASN A 497 0.80 -3.84 7.45
CA ASN A 497 0.43 -3.28 8.75
C ASN A 497 1.64 -2.65 9.46
N VAL A 498 1.38 -1.60 10.24
CA VAL A 498 2.42 -0.80 10.92
C VAL A 498 3.03 -1.55 12.12
N GLU A 499 2.24 -2.37 12.83
CA GLU A 499 2.72 -3.13 13.99
C GLU A 499 3.89 -4.07 13.62
N ALA A 500 3.74 -4.83 12.52
CA ALA A 500 4.80 -5.71 12.03
C ALA A 500 6.03 -4.92 11.55
N ARG A 501 5.86 -3.76 10.90
CA ARG A 501 6.99 -2.88 10.50
C ARG A 501 7.80 -2.45 11.72
N ARG A 502 7.12 -1.89 12.74
CA ARG A 502 7.75 -1.44 13.98
C ARG A 502 8.48 -2.56 14.72
N TYR A 503 7.93 -3.77 14.71
CA TYR A 503 8.59 -4.93 15.29
C TYR A 503 9.86 -5.33 14.50
N VAL A 504 9.79 -5.40 13.16
CA VAL A 504 10.95 -5.73 12.32
C VAL A 504 12.04 -4.66 12.42
N ASP A 505 11.68 -3.37 12.45
CA ASP A 505 12.61 -2.26 12.70
C ASP A 505 13.33 -2.42 14.05
N SER A 506 12.59 -2.67 15.13
CA SER A 506 13.17 -2.90 16.46
C SER A 506 14.16 -4.08 16.49
N ARG A 507 13.84 -5.18 15.78
CA ARG A 507 14.75 -6.33 15.64
C ARG A 507 15.98 -6.00 14.76
N SER A 508 15.83 -5.13 13.76
CA SER A 508 16.91 -4.69 12.87
C SER A 508 17.88 -3.75 13.59
N VAL A 509 17.37 -2.77 14.35
CA VAL A 509 18.16 -1.86 15.21
C VAL A 509 18.95 -2.64 16.27
N SER A 510 18.29 -3.52 17.02
CA SER A 510 18.94 -4.33 18.07
C SER A 510 20.03 -5.27 17.55
N ASN A 511 19.94 -5.68 16.27
CA ASN A 511 20.92 -6.55 15.60
C ASN A 511 21.87 -5.81 14.64
N GLN A 512 21.83 -4.48 14.55
CA GLN A 512 22.66 -3.66 13.65
C GLN A 512 22.53 -4.09 12.17
N LYS A 513 21.30 -4.31 11.72
CA LYS A 513 20.99 -4.68 10.33
C LYS A 513 20.27 -3.54 9.64
N ALA A 514 20.65 -3.29 8.38
CA ALA A 514 19.90 -2.38 7.54
C ALA A 514 18.50 -2.94 7.25
N LEU A 515 17.57 -2.04 7.00
CA LEU A 515 16.17 -2.33 6.72
C LEU A 515 15.73 -1.43 5.56
N LEU A 516 15.19 -2.05 4.50
CA LEU A 516 14.48 -1.32 3.45
C LEU A 516 12.97 -1.53 3.64
N ASP A 517 12.23 -0.46 3.96
CA ASP A 517 10.77 -0.48 4.03
C ASP A 517 10.14 0.18 2.80
N SER A 518 8.91 -0.24 2.52
CA SER A 518 8.07 0.36 1.49
C SER A 518 6.60 0.10 1.78
N GLY A 519 5.74 0.98 1.30
CA GLY A 519 4.28 0.84 1.43
C GLY A 519 3.52 1.45 0.27
N THR A 520 2.32 0.92 0.01
CA THR A 520 1.44 1.38 -1.09
C THR A 520 0.01 1.56 -0.61
N MET A 521 -0.66 2.62 -1.08
CA MET A 521 -2.09 2.84 -0.89
C MET A 521 -2.72 3.39 -2.17
N GLY A 522 -3.44 2.54 -2.90
CA GLY A 522 -3.95 2.87 -4.23
C GLY A 522 -2.82 3.19 -5.19
N THR A 523 -2.84 4.40 -5.77
CA THR A 523 -1.78 4.96 -6.63
C THR A 523 -0.58 5.53 -5.86
N LYS A 524 -0.66 5.65 -4.53
CA LYS A 524 0.36 6.23 -3.68
C LYS A 524 1.38 5.18 -3.25
N GLY A 525 2.65 5.56 -3.17
CA GLY A 525 3.71 4.71 -2.65
C GLY A 525 4.79 5.52 -1.92
N HIS A 526 5.50 4.84 -1.02
CA HIS A 526 6.70 5.36 -0.39
C HIS A 526 7.77 4.28 -0.21
N THR A 527 9.02 4.71 -0.08
CA THR A 527 10.18 3.89 0.31
C THR A 527 10.96 4.60 1.40
N GLU A 528 11.38 3.85 2.42
CA GLU A 528 12.14 4.36 3.57
C GLU A 528 13.37 3.49 3.82
N ILE A 529 14.54 4.11 3.91
CA ILE A 529 15.84 3.43 3.88
C ILE A 529 16.55 3.62 5.22
N ILE A 530 16.68 2.53 5.97
CA ILE A 530 17.23 2.52 7.33
C ILE A 530 18.60 1.82 7.31
N VAL A 531 19.67 2.57 7.57
CA VAL A 531 21.06 2.08 7.51
C VAL A 531 21.78 2.28 8.86
N PRO A 532 22.38 1.23 9.46
CA PRO A 532 23.01 1.30 10.76
C PRO A 532 24.05 2.39 10.88
N ASN A 533 23.98 3.17 11.95
CA ASN A 533 24.89 4.27 12.27
C ASN A 533 24.88 5.46 11.29
N LEU A 534 24.05 5.45 10.24
CA LEU A 534 23.90 6.56 9.29
C LEU A 534 22.55 7.27 9.45
N THR A 535 21.45 6.53 9.38
CA THR A 535 20.10 7.09 9.41
C THR A 535 19.43 6.90 10.77
N GLU A 536 18.31 7.58 10.99
CA GLU A 536 17.34 7.16 11.99
C GLU A 536 16.66 5.82 11.61
N SER A 537 15.83 5.26 12.51
CA SER A 537 15.03 4.05 12.24
C SER A 537 13.55 4.37 12.06
N TYR A 538 12.77 3.45 11.50
CA TYR A 538 11.33 3.63 11.23
C TYR A 538 10.52 4.00 12.48
N ASN A 539 10.92 3.50 13.66
CA ASN A 539 10.30 3.84 14.94
C ASN A 539 10.61 5.26 15.47
N SER A 540 11.49 6.02 14.80
CA SER A 540 11.88 7.39 15.22
C SER A 540 10.75 8.40 14.99
N HIS A 541 9.94 8.16 13.97
CA HIS A 541 8.72 8.92 13.68
C HIS A 541 7.46 8.21 14.15
N ARG A 542 6.36 8.96 14.20
CA ARG A 542 5.03 8.42 14.45
C ARG A 542 4.09 8.81 13.34
N ASP A 543 3.65 7.81 12.59
CA ASP A 543 2.49 7.92 11.72
C ASP A 543 1.28 8.45 12.50
N PRO A 544 0.37 9.20 11.85
CA PRO A 544 -0.95 9.48 12.40
C PRO A 544 -1.65 8.16 12.79
N PRO A 545 -2.24 8.07 13.99
CA PRO A 545 -3.00 6.88 14.38
C PRO A 545 -4.23 6.73 13.48
N GLU A 546 -4.71 5.48 13.29
CA GLU A 546 -6.03 5.26 12.68
C GLU A 546 -7.12 6.02 13.47
N GLU A 547 -8.00 6.75 12.78
CA GLU A 547 -9.12 7.43 13.43
C GLU A 547 -10.14 6.41 13.94
N GLU A 548 -10.06 6.06 15.23
CA GLU A 548 -11.09 5.25 15.88
C GLU A 548 -12.40 6.03 16.04
N ILE A 549 -13.48 5.52 15.45
CA ILE A 549 -14.82 6.13 15.57
C ILE A 549 -15.27 6.04 17.04
N PRO A 550 -15.60 7.16 17.72
CA PRO A 550 -15.95 7.14 19.14
C PRO A 550 -17.11 6.20 19.45
N PHE A 551 -16.98 5.43 20.54
CA PHE A 551 -17.97 4.40 20.91
C PHE A 551 -19.39 4.96 21.08
N CYS A 552 -19.54 6.21 21.55
CA CYS A 552 -20.84 6.89 21.64
C CYS A 552 -21.48 7.12 20.26
N THR A 553 -20.69 7.53 19.27
CA THR A 553 -21.07 7.72 17.86
C THR A 553 -21.55 6.39 17.28
N LEU A 554 -20.75 5.33 17.34
CA LEU A 554 -21.14 3.99 16.88
C LEU A 554 -22.44 3.50 17.57
N LYS A 555 -22.52 3.63 18.89
CA LYS A 555 -23.63 3.10 19.71
C LYS A 555 -24.96 3.82 19.50
N SER A 556 -24.94 5.15 19.38
CA SER A 556 -26.14 6.00 19.52
C SER A 556 -26.29 7.08 18.45
N PHE A 557 -25.19 7.60 17.87
CA PHE A 557 -25.21 8.78 17.00
C PHE A 557 -24.36 8.58 15.72
N PRO A 558 -24.64 7.58 14.88
CA PRO A 558 -24.04 7.52 13.54
C PRO A 558 -24.47 8.75 12.73
N ALA A 559 -23.59 9.19 11.84
CA ALA A 559 -23.74 10.43 11.07
C ALA A 559 -23.41 10.21 9.59
N VAL A 560 -22.40 9.37 9.32
CA VAL A 560 -21.98 8.88 8.00
C VAL A 560 -22.08 7.35 7.93
N ILE A 561 -22.01 6.80 6.72
CA ILE A 561 -22.26 5.38 6.43
C ILE A 561 -21.21 4.47 7.09
N GLU A 562 -19.97 4.93 7.22
CA GLU A 562 -18.86 4.27 7.91
C GLU A 562 -19.21 3.91 9.36
N HIS A 563 -19.91 4.80 10.08
CA HIS A 563 -20.34 4.57 11.46
C HIS A 563 -21.36 3.42 11.56
N THR A 564 -22.19 3.25 10.54
CA THR A 564 -23.21 2.19 10.50
C THR A 564 -22.62 0.85 10.07
N ILE A 565 -21.63 0.86 9.17
CA ILE A 565 -20.87 -0.32 8.73
C ILE A 565 -20.03 -0.87 9.88
N GLN A 566 -19.24 -0.03 10.56
CA GLN A 566 -18.45 -0.46 11.71
C GLN A 566 -19.36 -0.99 12.82
N TRP A 567 -20.47 -0.32 13.15
CA TRP A 567 -21.44 -0.83 14.12
C TRP A 567 -21.99 -2.20 13.72
N ALA A 568 -22.24 -2.44 12.43
CA ALA A 568 -22.75 -3.71 11.92
C ALA A 568 -21.69 -4.82 12.03
N ARG A 569 -20.42 -4.53 11.72
CA ARG A 569 -19.28 -5.42 11.98
C ARG A 569 -19.16 -5.77 13.47
N ASP A 570 -19.21 -4.79 14.37
CA ASP A 570 -19.21 -5.03 15.82
C ASP A 570 -20.40 -5.92 16.26
N LYS A 571 -21.56 -5.81 15.58
CA LYS A 571 -22.71 -6.68 15.88
C LYS A 571 -22.48 -8.10 15.38
N PHE A 572 -21.85 -8.27 14.22
CA PHE A 572 -21.44 -9.57 13.69
C PHE A 572 -20.46 -10.26 14.66
N GLU A 573 -19.31 -9.64 14.93
CA GLU A 573 -18.25 -10.21 15.77
C GLU A 573 -18.76 -10.51 17.19
N SER A 574 -19.53 -9.59 17.78
CA SER A 574 -20.15 -9.82 19.08
C SER A 574 -21.11 -11.01 19.07
N ALA A 575 -21.90 -11.20 18.00
CA ALA A 575 -22.91 -12.25 17.93
C ALA A 575 -22.32 -13.63 17.61
N PHE A 576 -21.44 -13.73 16.60
CA PHE A 576 -21.05 -14.99 15.97
C PHE A 576 -19.61 -15.43 16.29
N ALA A 577 -18.73 -14.52 16.74
CA ALA A 577 -17.38 -14.86 17.18
C ALA A 577 -17.25 -14.85 18.71
N HIS A 578 -17.37 -13.67 19.34
CA HIS A 578 -17.02 -13.45 20.74
C HIS A 578 -17.90 -14.23 21.74
N LYS A 579 -19.22 -14.28 21.51
CA LYS A 579 -20.13 -15.05 22.40
C LYS A 579 -19.90 -16.57 22.33
N PRO A 580 -19.79 -17.19 21.14
CA PRO A 580 -19.34 -18.59 21.03
C PRO A 580 -17.94 -18.84 21.61
N THR A 581 -17.00 -17.91 21.45
CA THR A 581 -15.64 -18.05 22.02
C THR A 581 -15.67 -18.09 23.55
N ILE A 582 -16.39 -17.17 24.20
CA ILE A 582 -16.61 -17.21 25.66
C ILE A 582 -17.25 -18.54 26.10
N TYR A 583 -18.25 -19.02 25.35
CA TYR A 583 -18.89 -20.30 25.65
C TYR A 583 -17.90 -21.48 25.58
N ASN A 584 -17.07 -21.53 24.54
CA ASN A 584 -16.08 -22.59 24.37
C ASN A 584 -14.97 -22.51 25.44
N MET A 585 -14.42 -21.32 25.71
CA MET A 585 -13.41 -21.12 26.76
C MET A 585 -13.92 -21.51 28.16
N PHE A 586 -15.19 -21.25 28.45
CA PHE A 586 -15.80 -21.64 29.72
C PHE A 586 -15.82 -23.17 29.89
N TRP A 587 -16.16 -23.93 28.84
CA TRP A 587 -16.16 -25.40 28.90
C TRP A 587 -14.79 -26.04 28.68
N GLN A 588 -13.78 -25.29 28.22
CA GLN A 588 -12.37 -25.70 28.30
C GLN A 588 -11.80 -25.57 29.71
N THR A 589 -12.29 -24.60 30.49
CA THR A 589 -11.83 -24.33 31.86
C THR A 589 -12.63 -25.06 32.95
N HIS A 590 -13.77 -25.66 32.61
CA HIS A 590 -14.64 -26.39 33.55
C HIS A 590 -14.99 -27.78 33.01
N SER A 591 -14.70 -28.82 33.80
CA SER A 591 -14.76 -30.23 33.39
C SER A 591 -16.17 -30.78 33.12
N SER A 592 -17.20 -30.29 33.81
CA SER A 592 -18.59 -30.71 33.58
C SER A 592 -19.60 -29.67 34.09
N ALA A 593 -20.86 -29.78 33.63
CA ALA A 593 -21.93 -28.89 34.06
C ALA A 593 -22.31 -29.08 35.54
N GLU A 594 -22.18 -30.30 36.05
CA GLU A 594 -22.44 -30.67 37.44
C GLU A 594 -21.42 -30.01 38.39
N ALA A 595 -20.14 -30.01 38.01
CA ALA A 595 -19.08 -29.32 38.76
C ALA A 595 -19.31 -27.79 38.80
N VAL A 596 -19.73 -27.19 37.69
CA VAL A 596 -20.13 -25.76 37.62
C VAL A 596 -21.33 -25.49 38.54
N LEU A 597 -22.36 -26.33 38.49
CA LEU A 597 -23.57 -26.17 39.31
C LEU A 597 -23.28 -26.27 40.81
N GLN A 598 -22.42 -27.21 41.24
CA GLN A 598 -22.01 -27.35 42.64
C GLN A 598 -21.29 -26.08 43.14
N ARG A 599 -20.34 -25.55 42.37
CA ARG A 599 -19.61 -24.31 42.72
C ARG A 599 -20.53 -23.09 42.75
N MET A 600 -21.49 -22.99 41.83
CA MET A 600 -22.50 -21.92 41.85
C MET A 600 -23.47 -22.05 43.04
N GLN A 601 -23.83 -23.28 43.46
CA GLN A 601 -24.63 -23.52 44.68
C GLN A 601 -23.86 -23.11 45.94
N GLN A 602 -22.53 -23.24 45.94
CA GLN A 602 -21.62 -22.74 46.99
C GLN A 602 -21.41 -21.21 46.93
N ARG A 603 -22.15 -20.49 46.05
CA ARG A 603 -22.07 -19.04 45.80
C ARG A 603 -20.74 -18.54 45.22
N GLU A 604 -19.95 -19.41 44.61
CA GLU A 604 -18.75 -18.95 43.88
C GLU A 604 -19.13 -18.16 42.62
N THR A 605 -18.50 -17.00 42.43
CA THR A 605 -18.62 -16.21 41.20
C THR A 605 -17.68 -16.76 40.13
N LEU A 606 -18.22 -17.57 39.21
CA LEU A 606 -17.49 -18.09 38.06
C LEU A 606 -17.48 -17.08 36.91
N GLU A 607 -16.30 -16.73 36.42
CA GLU A 607 -16.14 -15.79 35.31
C GLU A 607 -16.78 -16.34 34.02
N GLY A 608 -17.48 -15.48 33.27
CA GLY A 608 -18.22 -15.87 32.06
C GLY A 608 -19.50 -16.69 32.28
N ALA A 609 -19.75 -17.24 33.47
CA ALA A 609 -20.90 -18.12 33.72
C ALA A 609 -22.26 -17.45 33.44
N PHE A 610 -22.42 -16.16 33.77
CA PHE A 610 -23.65 -15.41 33.45
C PHE A 610 -23.89 -15.33 31.94
N GLN A 611 -22.85 -15.12 31.14
CA GLN A 611 -22.91 -15.08 29.69
C GLN A 611 -23.27 -16.45 29.12
N VAL A 612 -22.68 -17.53 29.65
CA VAL A 612 -22.96 -18.92 29.26
C VAL A 612 -24.39 -19.33 29.61
N VAL A 613 -24.85 -19.11 30.84
CA VAL A 613 -26.24 -19.34 31.25
C VAL A 613 -27.20 -18.57 30.34
N LYS A 614 -26.93 -17.28 30.08
CA LYS A 614 -27.76 -16.43 29.22
C LYS A 614 -27.77 -16.84 27.75
N LEU A 615 -26.73 -17.51 27.27
CA LEU A 615 -26.68 -18.16 25.95
C LEU A 615 -27.51 -19.45 25.97
N LEU A 616 -27.32 -20.32 26.97
CA LEU A 616 -28.05 -21.58 27.13
C LEU A 616 -29.56 -21.37 27.28
N SER A 617 -30.00 -20.44 28.14
CA SER A 617 -31.42 -20.07 28.31
C SER A 617 -32.07 -19.46 27.08
N ARG A 618 -31.28 -19.15 26.03
CA ARG A 618 -31.75 -18.57 24.77
C ARG A 618 -31.23 -19.34 23.56
N ARG A 619 -30.76 -20.58 23.76
CA ARG A 619 -30.17 -21.38 22.67
C ARG A 619 -31.27 -21.78 21.69
N PRO A 620 -31.07 -21.63 20.38
CA PRO A 620 -31.98 -22.21 19.42
C PRO A 620 -31.84 -23.74 19.44
N SER A 621 -32.97 -24.44 19.48
CA SER A 621 -33.05 -25.91 19.36
C SER A 621 -33.55 -26.36 17.97
N GLN A 622 -34.01 -25.41 17.16
CA GLN A 622 -34.49 -25.53 15.79
C GLN A 622 -34.15 -24.21 15.07
N TRP A 623 -34.18 -24.19 13.73
CA TRP A 623 -33.86 -22.96 12.98
C TRP A 623 -34.94 -21.89 13.13
N GLU A 624 -36.19 -22.29 13.37
CA GLU A 624 -37.29 -21.45 13.83
C GLU A 624 -36.86 -20.60 15.03
N HIS A 625 -36.11 -21.18 15.97
CA HIS A 625 -35.59 -20.45 17.12
C HIS A 625 -34.45 -19.51 16.71
N CYS A 626 -33.63 -19.84 15.71
CA CYS A 626 -32.66 -18.90 15.12
C CYS A 626 -33.37 -17.69 14.48
N ILE A 627 -34.46 -17.92 13.74
CA ILE A 627 -35.29 -16.88 13.12
C ILE A 627 -35.97 -16.03 14.20
N ILE A 628 -36.56 -16.64 15.23
CA ILE A 628 -37.15 -15.93 16.38
C ILE A 628 -36.08 -15.08 17.08
N LEU A 629 -34.88 -15.61 17.29
CA LEU A 629 -33.76 -14.86 17.84
C LEU A 629 -33.35 -13.71 16.92
N ALA A 630 -33.29 -13.90 15.60
CA ALA A 630 -33.00 -12.86 14.63
C ALA A 630 -34.09 -11.76 14.63
N ARG A 631 -35.37 -12.14 14.64
CA ARG A 631 -36.54 -11.24 14.76
C ARG A 631 -36.52 -10.47 16.08
N LEU A 632 -36.16 -11.10 17.21
CA LEU A 632 -36.00 -10.45 18.52
C LEU A 632 -34.77 -9.53 18.56
N LYS A 633 -33.70 -9.85 17.82
CA LYS A 633 -32.53 -8.97 17.64
C LYS A 633 -32.87 -7.77 16.78
N PHE A 634 -33.64 -7.98 15.71
CA PHE A 634 -34.19 -6.93 14.86
C PHE A 634 -35.02 -5.95 15.70
N ASP A 635 -36.02 -6.45 16.43
CA ASP A 635 -36.83 -5.67 17.36
C ASP A 635 -35.95 -4.93 18.39
N LYS A 636 -34.96 -5.62 18.96
CA LYS A 636 -34.05 -5.02 19.95
C LYS A 636 -33.19 -3.89 19.37
N TYR A 637 -32.71 -4.03 18.13
CA TYR A 637 -31.73 -3.10 17.55
C TYR A 637 -32.37 -1.97 16.75
N PHE A 638 -33.50 -2.24 16.07
CA PHE A 638 -34.15 -1.33 15.12
C PHE A 638 -35.58 -0.91 15.51
N LYS A 639 -36.15 -1.43 16.62
CA LYS A 639 -37.46 -0.99 17.16
C LYS A 639 -37.33 -0.48 18.60
N ARG A 640 -37.13 -1.37 19.58
CA ARG A 640 -37.07 -1.02 21.01
C ARG A 640 -35.93 -0.07 21.39
N LYS A 641 -34.76 -0.20 20.75
CA LYS A 641 -33.65 0.76 20.97
C LYS A 641 -33.97 2.17 20.46
N VAL A 642 -34.84 2.28 19.46
CA VAL A 642 -35.31 3.56 18.90
C VAL A 642 -36.27 4.21 19.88
N THR A 643 -37.26 3.45 20.37
CA THR A 643 -38.24 3.90 21.37
C THR A 643 -37.62 4.28 22.72
N LEU A 644 -36.41 3.79 23.04
CA LEU A 644 -35.65 4.12 24.25
C LEU A 644 -34.67 5.29 24.06
N LEU A 645 -34.48 5.79 22.84
CA LEU A 645 -33.86 7.09 22.59
C LEU A 645 -34.95 8.18 22.73
N PRO A 646 -34.60 9.43 23.07
CA PRO A 646 -35.58 10.50 23.14
C PRO A 646 -36.32 10.64 21.80
N SER A 647 -37.64 10.46 21.82
CA SER A 647 -38.52 10.73 20.68
C SER A 647 -38.25 12.14 20.14
N PRO A 648 -38.41 12.41 18.83
CA PRO A 648 -38.48 13.79 18.35
C PRO A 648 -39.57 14.53 19.13
N LEU A 649 -39.16 15.48 19.96
CA LEU A 649 -40.03 16.46 20.59
C LEU A 649 -40.42 17.50 19.51
N PRO A 650 -41.64 18.07 19.56
CA PRO A 650 -42.06 19.07 18.59
C PRO A 650 -41.20 20.36 18.66
N PRO A 651 -41.15 21.17 17.60
CA PRO A 651 -40.07 22.16 17.37
C PRO A 651 -40.04 23.41 18.27
N THR A 652 -40.77 23.43 19.40
CA THR A 652 -41.13 24.66 20.11
C THR A 652 -40.68 24.73 21.57
N HIS A 653 -39.93 23.76 22.09
CA HIS A 653 -39.42 23.79 23.46
C HIS A 653 -37.98 24.31 23.55
N THR A 654 -37.83 25.60 23.85
CA THR A 654 -36.63 26.13 24.50
C THR A 654 -36.53 25.59 25.93
N HIS A 655 -35.30 25.41 26.43
CA HIS A 655 -35.05 24.88 27.77
C HIS A 655 -35.41 25.91 28.85
N THR A 656 -36.33 25.57 29.76
CA THR A 656 -36.51 26.29 31.03
C THR A 656 -36.21 25.37 32.22
N HIS A 657 -35.34 25.87 33.11
CA HIS A 657 -34.84 25.25 34.36
C HIS A 657 -33.91 24.02 34.18
N THR A 658 -32.71 23.95 34.81
CA THR A 658 -32.09 24.83 35.82
C THR A 658 -30.55 24.72 35.81
N HIS A 659 -29.86 25.84 36.02
CA HIS A 659 -28.46 26.00 36.46
C HIS A 659 -27.34 25.12 35.84
N THR A 660 -26.76 25.62 34.74
CA THR A 660 -25.32 25.94 34.67
C THR A 660 -25.07 26.97 33.55
N HIS A 661 -24.27 28.00 33.79
CA HIS A 661 -23.90 28.98 32.76
C HIS A 661 -22.89 28.37 31.78
N THR A 662 -23.29 28.06 30.54
CA THR A 662 -22.54 28.37 29.29
C THR A 662 -23.27 27.87 28.02
N HIS A 663 -23.62 28.84 27.15
CA HIS A 663 -23.82 28.78 25.69
C HIS A 663 -24.94 27.95 24.98
N THR A 664 -25.69 28.73 24.17
CA THR A 664 -26.42 28.42 22.91
C THR A 664 -27.70 27.56 22.95
N ASP A 665 -28.83 28.24 22.68
CA ASP A 665 -30.12 27.65 22.27
C ASP A 665 -29.96 26.84 20.96
N SER A 666 -29.66 25.56 21.09
CA SER A 666 -29.38 24.67 19.96
C SER A 666 -30.16 23.37 20.10
N LEU A 667 -30.66 22.84 18.98
CA LEU A 667 -31.53 21.67 18.97
C LEU A 667 -30.73 20.40 19.28
N PHE A 668 -31.21 19.56 20.18
CA PHE A 668 -30.54 18.29 20.50
C PHE A 668 -30.36 17.39 19.26
N TRP A 669 -31.37 17.39 18.37
CA TRP A 669 -31.35 16.76 17.06
C TRP A 669 -30.97 17.77 15.98
N GLN A 670 -29.69 18.13 15.93
CA GLN A 670 -29.08 18.91 14.85
C GLN A 670 -27.86 18.17 14.31
N SER A 671 -27.42 18.48 13.08
CA SER A 671 -26.23 17.87 12.48
C SER A 671 -25.03 17.96 13.44
N PRO A 672 -24.28 16.86 13.65
CA PRO A 672 -24.29 15.60 12.89
C PRO A 672 -25.29 14.52 13.39
N LYS A 673 -26.17 14.83 14.36
CA LYS A 673 -27.09 13.86 15.01
C LYS A 673 -28.44 13.79 14.28
N ARG A 674 -28.85 12.59 13.85
CA ARG A 674 -30.10 12.34 13.09
C ARG A 674 -31.15 11.53 13.90
N PRO A 675 -32.47 11.79 13.80
CA PRO A 675 -33.52 11.09 14.56
C PRO A 675 -34.03 9.79 13.87
N PRO A 676 -34.59 8.77 14.58
CA PRO A 676 -34.76 7.42 14.00
C PRO A 676 -36.15 6.72 13.97
N SER A 677 -36.32 5.63 13.17
CA SER A 677 -37.60 4.92 12.89
C SER A 677 -37.57 3.35 12.75
N PRO A 678 -38.71 2.58 12.83
CA PRO A 678 -38.78 1.08 12.93
C PRO A 678 -39.44 0.24 11.75
N ILE A 679 -39.28 -1.12 11.70
CA ILE A 679 -39.56 -2.08 10.55
C ILE A 679 -40.04 -3.56 10.99
N GLU A 680 -40.53 -4.49 10.09
CA GLU A 680 -41.14 -5.87 10.34
C GLU A 680 -40.65 -7.07 9.37
N PHE A 681 -40.97 -8.41 9.57
CA PHE A 681 -40.31 -9.64 8.90
C PHE A 681 -40.96 -11.12 9.00
N ASP A 682 -40.58 -12.19 8.20
CA ASP A 682 -41.08 -13.67 8.18
C ASP A 682 -40.16 -14.88 7.60
N LEU A 683 -40.51 -16.20 7.84
CA LEU A 683 -40.19 -17.59 7.24
C LEU A 683 -39.06 -18.62 7.77
N LYS A 684 -39.09 -19.96 7.42
CA LYS A 684 -38.78 -21.26 8.21
C LYS A 684 -37.61 -22.29 7.83
N ASP A 685 -37.36 -23.33 8.69
CA ASP A 685 -36.71 -24.72 8.68
C ASP A 685 -35.16 -25.05 8.73
N SER A 686 -34.74 -26.27 9.19
CA SER A 686 -33.75 -26.50 10.29
C SER A 686 -32.72 -27.70 10.30
N LEU A 687 -31.60 -27.55 11.05
CA LEU A 687 -30.76 -28.60 11.76
C LEU A 687 -29.55 -27.96 12.55
N LEU A 688 -28.86 -28.65 13.48
CA LEU A 688 -27.96 -28.01 14.50
C LEU A 688 -26.54 -28.60 14.79
N ARG A 689 -25.53 -27.71 14.79
CA ARG A 689 -24.27 -27.70 15.59
C ARG A 689 -23.85 -26.22 15.81
N MET A 690 -23.04 -25.89 16.83
CA MET A 690 -22.49 -24.52 17.01
C MET A 690 -21.03 -24.44 16.58
N SER A 691 -20.73 -23.56 15.61
CA SER A 691 -19.37 -23.16 15.24
C SER A 691 -19.22 -21.64 15.41
N PRO A 692 -18.17 -21.13 16.07
CA PRO A 692 -17.83 -19.72 15.97
C PRO A 692 -17.61 -19.35 14.50
N GLN A 693 -18.09 -18.19 14.07
CA GLN A 693 -17.85 -17.65 12.74
C GLN A 693 -16.89 -16.48 12.86
N VAL A 694 -15.68 -16.64 12.31
CA VAL A 694 -14.73 -15.55 12.13
C VAL A 694 -15.20 -14.73 10.93
N PHE A 695 -15.12 -13.39 11.01
CA PHE A 695 -15.55 -12.53 9.92
C PHE A 695 -14.60 -12.68 8.71
N GLU A 696 -15.03 -13.48 7.74
CA GLU A 696 -14.42 -13.53 6.41
C GLU A 696 -15.16 -12.58 5.46
N LYS A 697 -14.39 -11.76 4.73
CA LYS A 697 -14.85 -10.71 3.81
C LYS A 697 -14.90 -11.18 2.35
N ASP A 698 -14.03 -12.09 1.95
CA ASP A 698 -13.76 -12.43 0.55
C ASP A 698 -14.53 -13.66 0.05
N ASP A 699 -15.06 -14.47 0.96
CA ASP A 699 -16.07 -15.47 0.68
C ASP A 699 -17.47 -14.82 0.73
N ASP A 700 -18.10 -14.72 -0.44
CA ASP A 700 -19.42 -14.12 -0.63
C ASP A 700 -20.59 -15.12 -0.38
N LEU A 701 -20.31 -16.38 -0.02
CA LEU A 701 -21.31 -17.45 0.19
C LEU A 701 -21.64 -17.71 1.68
N ASN A 702 -20.78 -17.32 2.61
CA ASN A 702 -21.00 -17.50 4.06
C ASN A 702 -22.04 -16.55 4.69
N GLY A 703 -22.56 -15.58 3.94
CA GLY A 703 -23.53 -14.59 4.41
C GLY A 703 -22.99 -13.54 5.39
N HIS A 704 -21.68 -13.49 5.68
CA HIS A 704 -21.08 -12.50 6.57
C HIS A 704 -21.24 -11.09 6.02
N MET A 705 -20.87 -10.89 4.75
CA MET A 705 -21.03 -9.61 4.07
C MET A 705 -22.50 -9.24 3.89
N ASP A 706 -23.39 -10.21 3.68
CA ASP A 706 -24.83 -9.95 3.59
C ASP A 706 -25.42 -9.49 4.92
N PHE A 707 -24.99 -10.09 6.04
CA PHE A 707 -25.35 -9.60 7.38
C PHE A 707 -24.86 -8.16 7.59
N VAL A 708 -23.59 -7.87 7.30
CA VAL A 708 -23.02 -6.53 7.54
C VAL A 708 -23.68 -5.48 6.64
N ALA A 709 -23.83 -5.76 5.34
CA ALA A 709 -24.51 -4.87 4.40
C ALA A 709 -25.97 -4.63 4.79
N SER A 710 -26.73 -5.67 5.16
CA SER A 710 -28.13 -5.53 5.56
C SER A 710 -28.27 -4.76 6.88
N ALA A 711 -27.50 -5.13 7.90
CA ALA A 711 -27.55 -4.48 9.21
C ALA A 711 -27.06 -3.03 9.16
N SER A 712 -26.06 -2.73 8.33
CA SER A 712 -25.63 -1.37 8.03
C SER A 712 -26.71 -0.59 7.30
N SER A 713 -27.26 -1.11 6.21
CA SER A 713 -28.33 -0.45 5.43
C SER A 713 -29.57 -0.14 6.26
N LEU A 714 -29.99 -1.08 7.12
CA LEU A 714 -31.09 -0.88 8.06
C LEU A 714 -30.78 0.22 9.07
N ARG A 715 -29.54 0.28 9.57
CA ARG A 715 -29.10 1.35 10.48
C ARG A 715 -28.91 2.69 9.77
N ALA A 716 -28.48 2.70 8.52
CA ALA A 716 -28.37 3.91 7.72
C ALA A 716 -29.76 4.50 7.47
N ARG A 717 -30.71 3.71 6.97
CA ARG A 717 -32.13 4.10 6.86
C ARG A 717 -32.74 4.53 8.19
N MET A 718 -32.45 3.81 9.28
CA MET A 718 -32.89 4.18 10.63
C MET A 718 -32.46 5.60 10.99
N TYR A 719 -31.29 6.07 10.57
CA TYR A 719 -30.80 7.43 10.87
C TYR A 719 -30.88 8.36 9.65
N SER A 720 -31.63 8.04 8.58
CA SER A 720 -31.66 8.83 7.34
C SER A 720 -30.26 9.13 6.75
N ILE A 721 -29.35 8.15 6.79
CA ILE A 721 -28.02 8.19 6.15
C ILE A 721 -28.12 7.48 4.79
N GLU A 722 -27.41 7.99 3.76
CA GLU A 722 -27.36 7.36 2.44
C GLU A 722 -26.77 5.93 2.55
N VAL A 723 -27.41 4.98 1.86
CA VAL A 723 -27.06 3.56 1.96
C VAL A 723 -25.91 3.24 1.01
N ALA A 724 -24.77 2.79 1.55
CA ALA A 724 -23.70 2.24 0.74
C ALA A 724 -24.13 0.94 0.04
N ASP A 725 -23.63 0.74 -1.17
CA ASP A 725 -23.76 -0.52 -1.88
C ASP A 725 -22.91 -1.65 -1.23
N ARG A 726 -23.02 -2.87 -1.75
CA ARG A 726 -22.24 -4.02 -1.25
C ARG A 726 -20.74 -3.82 -1.42
N LEU A 727 -20.29 -3.08 -2.45
CA LEU A 727 -18.88 -2.89 -2.78
C LEU A 727 -18.20 -1.91 -1.80
N LYS A 728 -18.77 -0.73 -1.56
CA LYS A 728 -18.34 0.23 -0.53
C LYS A 728 -18.49 -0.35 0.87
N THR A 729 -19.56 -1.11 1.13
CA THR A 729 -19.69 -1.84 2.40
C THR A 729 -18.56 -2.86 2.60
N LYS A 730 -18.23 -3.67 1.59
CA LYS A 730 -17.12 -4.65 1.64
C LYS A 730 -15.76 -3.98 1.87
N ARG A 731 -15.52 -2.80 1.28
CA ARG A 731 -14.31 -1.99 1.51
C ARG A 731 -14.15 -1.62 2.98
N ILE A 732 -15.17 -0.96 3.53
CA ILE A 732 -15.13 -0.39 4.88
C ILE A 732 -15.19 -1.51 5.93
N ALA A 733 -16.13 -2.45 5.80
CA ALA A 733 -16.26 -3.57 6.72
C ALA A 733 -15.02 -4.47 6.72
N GLY A 734 -14.44 -4.73 5.56
CA GLY A 734 -13.23 -5.55 5.41
C GLY A 734 -11.92 -4.85 5.75
N LYS A 735 -11.93 -3.54 6.07
CA LYS A 735 -10.73 -2.67 6.11
C LYS A 735 -9.84 -2.87 4.86
N ILE A 736 -10.45 -2.95 3.67
CA ILE A 736 -9.73 -3.29 2.44
C ILE A 736 -8.93 -2.07 1.95
N ILE A 737 -7.61 -2.10 2.15
CA ILE A 737 -6.66 -1.14 1.58
C ILE A 737 -6.69 -1.26 0.04
N PRO A 738 -7.03 -0.20 -0.72
CA PRO A 738 -6.96 -0.19 -2.18
C PRO A 738 -5.52 -0.42 -2.66
N ALA A 739 -5.35 -1.15 -3.76
CA ALA A 739 -4.01 -1.48 -4.28
C ALA A 739 -4.05 -1.81 -5.78
N ILE A 740 -3.00 -1.44 -6.50
CA ILE A 740 -2.81 -1.69 -7.94
C ILE A 740 -1.36 -2.17 -8.20
N ALA A 741 -1.16 -2.96 -9.26
CA ALA A 741 0.15 -3.53 -9.59
C ALA A 741 1.20 -2.45 -9.93
N THR A 742 0.81 -1.35 -10.59
CA THR A 742 1.73 -0.28 -11.01
C THR A 742 2.46 0.39 -9.85
N ALA A 743 1.72 0.83 -8.81
CA ALA A 743 2.33 1.39 -7.59
C ALA A 743 3.19 0.36 -6.83
N THR A 744 2.84 -0.92 -6.93
CA THR A 744 3.61 -2.02 -6.32
C THR A 744 4.97 -2.22 -7.01
N ALA A 745 4.98 -2.25 -8.34
CA ALA A 745 6.21 -2.37 -9.14
C ALA A 745 7.11 -1.14 -8.95
N ALA A 746 6.53 0.06 -8.88
CA ALA A 746 7.27 1.31 -8.65
C ALA A 746 8.01 1.32 -7.30
N VAL A 747 7.36 0.99 -6.17
CA VAL A 747 8.09 0.91 -4.87
C VAL A 747 9.16 -0.18 -4.88
N ALA A 748 8.90 -1.33 -5.50
CA ALA A 748 9.88 -2.42 -5.55
C ALA A 748 11.12 -2.05 -6.37
N GLY A 749 10.95 -1.32 -7.49
CA GLY A 749 12.06 -0.76 -8.27
C GLY A 749 12.89 0.22 -7.44
N LEU A 750 12.25 1.16 -6.75
CA LEU A 750 12.92 2.14 -5.88
C LEU A 750 13.70 1.48 -4.74
N VAL A 751 13.09 0.50 -4.04
CA VAL A 751 13.78 -0.31 -3.01
C VAL A 751 15.00 -1.05 -3.60
N SER A 752 14.91 -1.49 -4.85
CA SER A 752 16.01 -2.21 -5.51
C SER A 752 17.19 -1.29 -5.88
N LEU A 753 16.93 -0.01 -6.18
CA LEU A 753 18.01 0.99 -6.37
C LEU A 753 18.74 1.28 -5.05
N GLU A 754 18.00 1.44 -3.96
CA GLU A 754 18.60 1.70 -2.64
C GLU A 754 19.30 0.46 -2.06
N LEU A 755 18.81 -0.76 -2.37
CA LEU A 755 19.52 -2.03 -2.11
C LEU A 755 20.95 -2.01 -2.69
N VAL A 756 21.11 -1.61 -3.95
CA VAL A 756 22.43 -1.53 -4.60
C VAL A 756 23.35 -0.55 -3.87
N LYS A 757 22.82 0.56 -3.35
CA LYS A 757 23.59 1.54 -2.56
C LYS A 757 24.00 1.00 -1.18
N VAL A 758 23.11 0.26 -0.51
CA VAL A 758 23.46 -0.40 0.77
C VAL A 758 24.55 -1.45 0.54
N VAL A 759 24.46 -2.19 -0.57
CA VAL A 759 25.43 -3.25 -0.92
C VAL A 759 26.78 -2.67 -1.35
N GLY A 760 26.78 -1.56 -2.08
CA GLY A 760 27.99 -0.81 -2.44
C GLY A 760 28.64 -0.05 -1.27
N GLY A 761 28.02 -0.03 -0.08
CA GLY A 761 28.56 0.66 1.10
C GLY A 761 28.61 2.18 0.96
N TYR A 762 27.64 2.77 0.25
CA TYR A 762 27.59 4.21 0.00
C TYR A 762 27.39 5.02 1.30
N GLY A 763 27.85 6.28 1.27
CA GLY A 763 27.68 7.22 2.39
C GLY A 763 26.26 7.76 2.53
N PHE A 764 25.96 8.36 3.68
CA PHE A 764 24.65 8.91 4.05
C PHE A 764 23.98 9.74 2.93
N GLU A 765 24.72 10.68 2.33
CA GLU A 765 24.25 11.61 1.27
C GLU A 765 23.76 10.91 -0.01
N SER A 766 24.01 9.61 -0.18
CA SER A 766 23.56 8.83 -1.34
C SER A 766 22.15 8.25 -1.18
N PHE A 767 21.66 8.09 0.05
CA PHE A 767 20.39 7.41 0.34
C PHE A 767 19.21 8.36 0.23
N ASN A 768 18.16 7.92 -0.47
CA ASN A 768 16.95 8.71 -0.67
C ASN A 768 15.70 7.92 -0.28
N ASN A 769 14.88 8.54 0.57
CA ASN A 769 13.49 8.16 0.71
C ASN A 769 12.71 8.73 -0.50
N CYS A 770 11.65 8.05 -0.91
CA CYS A 770 10.82 8.49 -2.04
C CYS A 770 9.35 8.47 -1.65
N PHE A 771 8.61 9.48 -2.10
CA PHE A 771 7.15 9.56 -1.99
C PHE A 771 6.54 9.86 -3.35
N PHE A 772 5.53 9.11 -3.78
CA PHE A 772 4.85 9.36 -5.05
C PHE A 772 3.34 9.11 -4.99
N ASN A 773 2.61 9.69 -5.96
CA ASN A 773 1.20 9.39 -6.19
C ASN A 773 0.90 9.34 -7.68
N LEU A 774 0.81 8.14 -8.28
CA LEU A 774 0.63 7.96 -9.73
C LEU A 774 -0.72 8.46 -10.29
N ALA A 775 -1.65 8.94 -9.45
CA ALA A 775 -2.87 9.62 -9.91
C ALA A 775 -2.63 11.09 -10.35
N ILE A 776 -1.45 11.63 -10.04
CA ILE A 776 -1.00 12.98 -10.36
C ILE A 776 0.49 12.90 -10.77
N PRO A 777 1.06 13.90 -11.47
CA PRO A 777 2.48 13.90 -11.81
C PRO A 777 3.33 14.32 -10.59
N VAL A 778 3.33 13.51 -9.53
CA VAL A 778 4.07 13.77 -8.29
C VAL A 778 4.90 12.56 -7.89
N MET A 779 6.21 12.77 -7.92
CA MET A 779 7.25 11.96 -7.30
C MET A 779 8.20 12.93 -6.61
N VAL A 780 8.60 12.65 -5.38
CA VAL A 780 9.49 13.49 -4.57
C VAL A 780 10.53 12.61 -3.91
N LEU A 781 11.80 12.89 -4.16
CA LEU A 781 12.93 12.34 -3.42
C LEU A 781 13.26 13.26 -2.24
N THR A 782 13.58 12.65 -1.11
CA THR A 782 14.01 13.34 0.11
C THR A 782 15.16 12.55 0.72
N GLU A 783 16.21 13.24 1.18
CA GLU A 783 17.26 12.62 1.97
C GLU A 783 16.67 11.85 3.17
N ALA A 784 17.20 10.66 3.47
CA ALA A 784 16.88 9.97 4.71
C ALA A 784 17.36 10.83 5.90
N ALA A 785 16.66 10.89 7.03
CA ALA A 785 17.13 11.75 8.12
C ALA A 785 18.36 11.11 8.84
N PRO A 786 19.36 11.93 9.21
CA PRO A 786 20.58 11.44 9.83
C PRO A 786 20.32 10.94 11.24
N VAL A 787 21.11 9.96 11.68
CA VAL A 787 21.01 9.43 13.03
C VAL A 787 21.25 10.52 14.08
N LYS A 788 20.27 10.74 14.96
CA LYS A 788 20.43 11.67 16.08
C LYS A 788 21.37 11.10 17.13
N ARG A 789 22.55 11.71 17.31
CA ARG A 789 23.41 11.48 18.49
C ARG A 789 22.99 12.39 19.64
N THR A 790 22.97 11.84 20.84
CA THR A 790 22.69 12.53 22.11
C THR A 790 23.96 12.52 22.96
N GLN A 791 24.44 13.70 23.35
CA GLN A 791 25.58 13.82 24.24
C GLN A 791 25.19 13.48 25.68
N ILE A 792 25.98 12.65 26.37
CA ILE A 792 25.83 12.36 27.80
C ILE A 792 26.86 13.16 28.60
N ARG A 793 28.12 13.14 28.16
CA ARG A 793 29.29 13.83 28.75
C ARG A 793 30.25 14.21 27.62
N GLU A 794 31.25 15.06 27.85
CA GLU A 794 32.19 15.54 26.82
C GLU A 794 32.82 14.41 25.96
N ASP A 795 33.07 13.26 26.57
CA ASP A 795 33.67 12.05 25.99
C ASP A 795 32.66 10.96 25.55
N ILE A 796 31.38 11.08 25.92
CA ILE A 796 30.36 10.03 25.68
C ILE A 796 29.13 10.60 24.97
N SER A 797 28.87 10.10 23.77
CA SER A 797 27.61 10.27 23.04
C SER A 797 27.02 8.92 22.64
N PHE A 798 25.71 8.85 22.45
CA PHE A 798 25.03 7.66 21.94
C PHE A 798 23.93 8.02 20.94
N SER A 799 23.60 7.07 20.09
CA SER A 799 22.49 7.07 19.15
C SER A 799 21.63 5.83 19.34
N ILE A 800 20.56 5.69 18.56
CA ILE A 800 19.72 4.48 18.56
C ILE A 800 20.47 3.21 18.15
N TRP A 801 21.62 3.35 17.46
CA TRP A 801 22.44 2.22 17.01
C TRP A 801 23.56 1.85 17.99
N ASP A 802 23.97 2.74 18.91
CA ASP A 802 25.06 2.44 19.84
C ASP A 802 24.60 1.44 20.93
N ARG A 803 25.40 0.39 21.17
CA ARG A 803 25.10 -0.65 22.17
C ARG A 803 26.27 -0.90 23.12
N TRP A 804 26.03 -0.68 24.41
CA TRP A 804 26.94 -1.16 25.47
C TRP A 804 26.74 -2.65 25.69
N THR A 805 27.84 -3.40 25.71
CA THR A 805 27.83 -4.87 25.76
C THR A 805 28.60 -5.34 27.00
N VAL A 806 27.88 -5.92 27.96
CA VAL A 806 28.45 -6.49 29.19
C VAL A 806 28.41 -8.01 29.07
N TRP A 807 29.57 -8.65 29.14
CA TRP A 807 29.70 -10.10 29.06
C TRP A 807 29.60 -10.72 30.46
N GLY A 808 28.53 -11.48 30.70
CA GLY A 808 28.31 -12.22 31.94
C GLY A 808 28.61 -13.72 31.81
N HIS A 809 28.69 -14.39 32.95
CA HIS A 809 28.76 -15.85 33.12
C HIS A 809 27.55 -16.39 33.90
N GLN A 810 27.45 -17.71 34.09
CA GLN A 810 26.29 -18.37 34.71
C GLN A 810 25.92 -17.85 36.14
N HIS A 811 26.89 -17.32 36.88
CA HIS A 811 26.70 -16.73 38.22
C HIS A 811 26.77 -15.19 38.24
N PHE A 812 26.56 -14.51 37.10
CA PHE A 812 26.76 -13.06 37.00
C PHE A 812 25.62 -12.30 37.67
N SER A 813 25.93 -11.55 38.72
CA SER A 813 24.92 -10.86 39.52
C SER A 813 24.53 -9.50 38.96
N LEU A 814 23.40 -8.99 39.47
CA LEU A 814 22.98 -7.61 39.23
C LEU A 814 24.03 -6.61 39.77
N SER A 815 24.75 -6.96 40.83
CA SER A 815 25.86 -6.15 41.33
C SER A 815 27.05 -6.18 40.37
N ASP A 816 27.37 -7.33 39.79
CA ASP A 816 28.44 -7.46 38.80
C ASP A 816 28.10 -6.69 37.52
N PHE A 817 26.83 -6.71 37.08
CA PHE A 817 26.36 -5.89 35.97
C PHE A 817 26.55 -4.38 36.25
N ILE A 818 26.10 -3.90 37.42
CA ILE A 818 26.24 -2.49 37.82
C ILE A 818 27.72 -2.09 37.88
N ASN A 819 28.56 -2.92 38.50
CA ASN A 819 30.01 -2.70 38.57
C ASN A 819 30.67 -2.73 37.19
N ALA A 820 30.28 -3.66 36.31
CA ALA A 820 30.82 -3.76 34.95
C ALA A 820 30.44 -2.56 34.08
N VAL A 821 29.23 -2.01 34.21
CA VAL A 821 28.86 -0.76 33.51
C VAL A 821 29.67 0.42 34.04
N LEU A 822 29.86 0.51 35.36
CA LEU A 822 30.66 1.57 35.98
C LEU A 822 32.14 1.50 35.56
N VAL A 823 32.74 0.31 35.54
CA VAL A 823 34.16 0.10 35.16
C VAL A 823 34.37 0.27 33.66
N ASN A 824 33.51 -0.30 32.81
CA ASN A 824 33.73 -0.30 31.36
C ASN A 824 33.32 1.02 30.67
N TYR A 825 32.35 1.74 31.25
CA TYR A 825 31.76 2.94 30.61
C TYR A 825 31.80 4.20 31.49
N GLY A 826 32.24 4.11 32.76
CA GLY A 826 32.32 5.27 33.66
C GLY A 826 30.96 5.88 33.99
N ILE A 827 29.91 5.05 34.07
CA ILE A 827 28.51 5.44 34.28
C ILE A 827 27.91 4.59 35.40
N GLU A 828 27.26 5.24 36.37
CA GLU A 828 26.57 4.56 37.48
C GLU A 828 25.08 4.31 37.12
N PRO A 829 24.62 3.04 37.01
CA PRO A 829 23.23 2.74 36.67
C PRO A 829 22.26 3.06 37.82
N THR A 830 21.51 4.15 37.69
CA THR A 830 20.46 4.55 38.64
C THR A 830 19.15 3.76 38.50
N MET A 831 18.99 3.01 37.40
CA MET A 831 17.85 2.12 37.15
C MET A 831 18.25 1.03 36.16
N VAL A 832 17.76 -0.20 36.37
CA VAL A 832 17.91 -1.32 35.42
C VAL A 832 16.54 -1.92 35.13
N VAL A 833 16.17 -2.00 33.85
CA VAL A 833 14.88 -2.51 33.37
C VAL A 833 15.11 -3.55 32.28
N HIS A 834 14.32 -4.61 32.26
CA HIS A 834 14.29 -5.60 31.18
C HIS A 834 12.88 -5.69 30.60
N GLY A 835 12.70 -5.19 29.37
CA GLY A 835 11.39 -4.96 28.77
C GLY A 835 10.56 -4.02 29.65
N VAL A 836 9.41 -4.51 30.14
CA VAL A 836 8.55 -3.78 31.10
C VAL A 836 8.87 -4.06 32.58
N LYS A 837 9.86 -4.91 32.89
CA LYS A 837 10.17 -5.35 34.26
C LYS A 837 11.29 -4.51 34.87
N MET A 838 10.99 -3.74 35.91
CA MET A 838 12.00 -3.01 36.70
C MET A 838 12.80 -3.98 37.58
N LEU A 839 14.05 -4.26 37.19
CA LEU A 839 14.95 -5.15 37.93
C LEU A 839 15.58 -4.44 39.13
N TYR A 840 16.07 -3.21 38.92
CA TYR A 840 16.69 -2.39 39.95
C TYR A 840 16.22 -0.94 39.87
N VAL A 841 15.87 -0.38 41.02
CA VAL A 841 15.59 1.04 41.24
C VAL A 841 15.94 1.33 42.72
N PRO A 842 16.95 2.17 43.04
CA PRO A 842 17.42 2.37 44.41
C PRO A 842 16.33 2.82 45.39
N VAL A 843 15.38 3.64 44.90
CA VAL A 843 14.27 4.20 45.69
C VAL A 843 13.12 3.23 45.93
N MET A 844 13.07 2.07 45.25
CA MET A 844 11.99 1.10 45.44
C MET A 844 12.27 0.15 46.62
N PRO A 845 11.38 0.08 47.64
CA PRO A 845 11.55 -0.82 48.77
C PRO A 845 11.74 -2.27 48.32
N GLY A 846 12.82 -2.90 48.77
CA GLY A 846 13.16 -4.28 48.45
C GLY A 846 14.01 -4.49 47.18
N HIS A 847 14.13 -3.51 46.27
CA HIS A 847 15.03 -3.65 45.11
C HIS A 847 16.50 -3.72 45.56
N ASN A 848 16.89 -3.00 46.61
CA ASN A 848 18.23 -3.10 47.22
C ASN A 848 18.54 -4.49 47.82
N LYS A 849 17.54 -5.35 48.06
CA LYS A 849 17.77 -6.75 48.45
C LYS A 849 18.18 -7.62 47.26
N ARG A 850 17.79 -7.25 46.04
CA ARG A 850 18.16 -7.97 44.79
C ARG A 850 19.63 -7.79 44.41
N LEU A 851 20.28 -6.73 44.90
CA LEU A 851 21.74 -6.59 44.81
C LEU A 851 22.51 -7.62 45.65
N LYS A 852 21.85 -8.24 46.64
CA LYS A 852 22.43 -9.20 47.59
C LYS A 852 21.88 -10.62 47.41
N LEU A 853 21.02 -10.83 46.41
CA LEU A 853 20.38 -12.10 46.10
C LEU A 853 20.78 -12.53 44.69
N THR A 854 21.86 -13.29 44.64
CA THR A 854 22.26 -14.20 43.56
C THR A 854 22.70 -15.51 44.19
#